data_AF-A0A7C4ZET5-F1
#
_entry.id   AF-A0A7C4ZET5-F1
#
_cell.length_a   1.000
_cell.length_b   1.000
_cell.length_c   1.000
_cell.angle_alpha   90.00
_cell.angle_beta   90.00
_cell.angle_gamma   90.00
#
_symmetry.space_group_name_H-M   'P 1'
#
loop_
_entity.id
_entity.type
_entity.pdbx_description
1 polymer ?
#
loop_
_entity_poly.entity_id
_entity_poly.type
_entity_poly.pdbx_seq_one_letter_code
_entity_poly.pdbx_strand_id
1 'polypeptide(L)'
;MRCPHCGVRNPKGFQFCGHCGRPLHPAPAPQRRWATALFFDLTNFSGYTREHDLEDTHRTVHALLERARDCVMAHGGYVDKFFGDGMLAVFGMKQSRDNEPVRALQAAACAVERALAGAPEELRPRVGLATGLVLLGPLGSEQSQHQTVIGNPVNLAQRLAASAPGGAVWLDETTARMVPEADLAELKPRLFKGFHEPLAAWAFRGWNRGEPPLFGRERELQQVTEWIRAVRQGRGLVRVIAGPLGVGKTYVVNEALRRFSQDVRVLHVPNVELGTPLRETLQQALVQTLGMPPETILDHLSLGELDRRMLAFVLGLEPRPPAPPEDLERTLVRSFRNVLESLSAARPLVVTVRSGPRDHALLTRMLDSLRDEPVPGLVVLVLRRRPLEGADLVLEPLAPDDADAYLRHLNPELTPTRRKAIVKESRGLPLTLRFLALAEDSATSVMAAFQSRLDKLQPLHRKVLLYAALGMPASWPGLLRELLGEESDAAVADLIAEGYLACDGAPSDGSSLTVADPLLKRAACQFLSKEERTRLHEAYWRWLKDRDGVYYAVLAAEHAQRAGLEAEAARAYLRAAEAQKAEGVFRGAERHYLKALALAPADERSAVHLQLAELHLEAGSPETVLDWLEGSSEPEAVRLQGLALARLGRTKEARIQLERYLKSHRSDPEVTLALLGLEPARERLARLEGLSFAGMDAHHAAHQRLLAETYGQLGRFEEAAKAMRTAYAARLQSGHESRAAETALAVSGYYWMLERLRIAAEWADRAVEHARKAHPGLVTTAWSVRAGLWLDQGRAREAARALEQAEEHLDHARTPDERARIHAIRMRFFMETGELSRALAIGEDSYRKEPHAWLAANLALAHALAGGRTGEKRHRELARRHGQEATPPGRLLFALADALRIWRSGGDPRPVLKAARSGSRASGPYLHHLTLILWALYLMQREPQKALALARYLQRRASAGGFVVVGETARLLRAEIALAAGEPVEHLLRFEASLAAQETWRRSLLRQIQSGTAGPADGLVGYGILGAWARLRWREALSREPHGST
;
A
#
# COMPACT_ATOMS: atom_id res chain seq x y z
N MET A 1 49.69 3.56 8.15
CA MET A 1 48.74 3.89 9.24
C MET A 1 49.35 3.57 10.59
N ARG A 2 48.85 4.10 11.72
CA ARG A 2 49.31 3.66 13.05
C ARG A 2 48.50 2.44 13.48
N CYS A 3 49.18 1.44 14.06
CA CYS A 3 48.52 0.27 14.63
C CYS A 3 47.63 0.73 15.79
N PRO A 4 46.33 0.38 15.80
CA PRO A 4 45.41 0.78 16.89
C PRO A 4 45.76 0.14 18.23
N HIS A 5 46.62 -0.87 18.24
CA HIS A 5 47.02 -1.59 19.45
C HIS A 5 48.38 -1.14 19.99
N CYS A 6 49.45 -1.22 19.19
CA CYS A 6 50.80 -0.90 19.65
C CYS A 6 51.29 0.49 19.21
N GLY A 7 50.45 1.27 18.51
CA GLY A 7 50.78 2.65 18.09
C GLY A 7 51.81 2.78 16.96
N VAL A 8 52.47 1.68 16.56
CA VAL A 8 53.54 1.66 15.55
C VAL A 8 53.02 2.12 14.20
N ARG A 9 53.78 3.00 13.55
CA ARG A 9 53.49 3.49 12.20
C ARG A 9 53.90 2.42 11.19
N ASN A 10 52.92 1.92 10.45
CA ASN A 10 53.08 0.95 9.38
C ASN A 10 52.97 1.64 8.01
N PRO A 11 53.66 1.14 6.97
CA PRO A 11 53.48 1.58 5.58
C PRO A 11 52.00 1.52 5.13
N LYS A 12 51.64 2.33 4.13
CA LYS A 12 50.32 2.22 3.49
C LYS A 12 50.24 0.88 2.73
N GLY A 13 49.17 0.12 2.92
CA GLY A 13 48.95 -1.18 2.24
C GLY A 13 49.28 -2.43 3.06
N PHE A 14 49.91 -2.29 4.24
CA PHE A 14 50.12 -3.43 5.15
C PHE A 14 48.80 -3.87 5.78
N GLN A 15 48.51 -5.17 5.69
CA GLN A 15 47.32 -5.77 6.33
C GLN A 15 47.52 -6.01 7.83
N PHE A 16 48.76 -6.29 8.23
CA PHE A 16 49.16 -6.57 9.60
C PHE A 16 50.26 -5.61 10.05
N CYS A 17 50.32 -5.35 11.35
CA CYS A 17 51.36 -4.54 11.95
C CYS A 17 52.69 -5.28 11.84
N GLY A 18 53.68 -4.67 11.19
CA GLY A 18 55.02 -5.23 11.05
C GLY A 18 55.78 -5.38 12.38
N HIS A 19 55.24 -4.86 13.48
CA HIS A 19 55.82 -5.00 14.81
C HIS A 19 55.11 -6.03 15.70
N CYS A 20 53.79 -5.93 15.85
CA CYS A 20 53.02 -6.80 16.75
C CYS A 20 52.17 -7.86 16.05
N GLY A 21 52.23 -7.95 14.71
CA GLY A 21 51.46 -8.91 13.91
C GLY A 21 49.95 -8.64 13.85
N ARG A 22 49.43 -7.63 14.56
CA ARG A 22 47.98 -7.39 14.67
C ARG A 22 47.39 -6.79 13.38
N PRO A 23 46.17 -7.16 12.97
CA PRO A 23 45.52 -6.56 11.81
C PRO A 23 45.45 -5.03 11.96
N LEU A 24 45.85 -4.32 10.92
CA LEU A 24 45.78 -2.85 10.91
C LEU A 24 44.42 -2.34 10.46
N HIS A 25 43.63 -3.21 9.84
CA HIS A 25 42.25 -2.94 9.45
C HIS A 25 41.31 -3.78 10.32
N PRO A 26 40.19 -3.21 10.81
CA PRO A 26 39.16 -3.99 11.46
C PRO A 26 38.65 -5.05 10.49
N ALA A 27 38.38 -6.26 11.01
CA ALA A 27 37.82 -7.32 10.19
C ALA A 27 36.48 -6.87 9.59
N PRO A 28 36.17 -7.25 8.34
CA PRO A 28 34.89 -6.93 7.73
C PRO A 28 33.75 -7.47 8.61
N ALA A 29 32.70 -6.67 8.80
CA ALA A 29 31.50 -7.13 9.50
C ALA A 29 30.94 -8.40 8.83
N PRO A 30 30.31 -9.32 9.58
CA PRO A 30 29.69 -10.51 9.02
C PRO A 30 28.64 -10.16 7.96
N GLN A 31 28.72 -10.80 6.80
CA GLN A 31 27.83 -10.57 5.66
C GLN A 31 27.05 -11.84 5.32
N ARG A 32 25.74 -11.69 5.14
CA ARG A 32 24.89 -12.76 4.60
C ARG A 32 25.10 -12.83 3.09
N ARG A 33 25.41 -14.03 2.59
CA ARG A 33 25.68 -14.26 1.16
C ARG A 33 24.96 -15.51 0.68
N TRP A 34 24.49 -15.49 -0.55
CA TRP A 34 24.08 -16.69 -1.27
C TRP A 34 25.29 -17.28 -1.97
N ALA A 35 25.63 -18.53 -1.70
CA ALA A 35 26.86 -19.13 -2.20
C ALA A 35 26.67 -20.61 -2.54
N THR A 36 27.53 -21.11 -3.42
CA THR A 36 27.66 -22.55 -3.68
C THR A 36 28.94 -23.04 -3.02
N ALA A 37 28.81 -23.91 -2.04
CA ALA A 37 29.92 -24.60 -1.40
C ALA A 37 30.31 -25.83 -2.22
N LEU A 38 31.60 -25.97 -2.48
CA LEU A 38 32.22 -27.13 -3.10
C LEU A 38 33.14 -27.78 -2.09
N PHE A 39 32.87 -29.04 -1.78
CA PHE A 39 33.71 -29.85 -0.91
C PHE A 39 34.36 -30.96 -1.73
N PHE A 40 35.67 -30.89 -1.88
CA PHE A 40 36.48 -31.90 -2.55
C PHE A 40 37.12 -32.80 -1.50
N ASP A 41 37.15 -34.10 -1.76
CA ASP A 41 37.65 -35.12 -0.85
C ASP A 41 38.27 -36.28 -1.64
N LEU A 42 39.20 -37.02 -1.03
CA LEU A 42 39.79 -38.22 -1.62
C LEU A 42 39.23 -39.48 -0.94
N THR A 43 38.95 -40.51 -1.73
CA THR A 43 38.54 -41.82 -1.16
C THR A 43 39.74 -42.53 -0.52
N ASN A 44 39.48 -43.37 0.48
CA ASN A 44 40.45 -44.27 1.14
C ASN A 44 41.78 -43.63 1.61
N PHE A 45 41.82 -42.33 1.91
CA PHE A 45 43.05 -41.66 2.36
C PHE A 45 43.72 -42.32 3.57
N SER A 46 42.94 -42.75 4.56
CA SER A 46 43.47 -43.47 5.74
C SER A 46 44.00 -44.87 5.42
N GLY A 47 43.48 -45.53 4.38
CA GLY A 47 44.04 -46.78 3.87
C GLY A 47 45.37 -46.52 3.19
N TYR A 48 45.39 -45.58 2.24
CA TYR A 48 46.57 -45.21 1.48
C TYR A 48 47.75 -44.79 2.37
N THR A 49 47.51 -43.97 3.40
CA THR A 49 48.54 -43.49 4.34
C THR A 49 49.15 -44.61 5.18
N ARG A 50 48.46 -45.74 5.37
CA ARG A 50 49.00 -46.91 6.08
C ARG A 50 49.90 -47.77 5.20
N GLU A 51 49.69 -47.71 3.90
CA GLU A 51 50.34 -48.58 2.90
C GLU A 51 51.50 -47.86 2.19
N HIS A 52 51.62 -46.54 2.34
CA HIS A 52 52.62 -45.70 1.68
C HIS A 52 53.40 -44.85 2.68
N ASP A 53 54.60 -44.44 2.28
CA ASP A 53 55.45 -43.51 3.04
C ASP A 53 54.79 -42.12 3.19
N LEU A 54 55.10 -41.40 4.28
CA LEU A 54 54.46 -40.13 4.63
C LEU A 54 54.81 -39.03 3.62
N GLU A 55 56.07 -38.94 3.19
CA GLU A 55 56.56 -37.95 2.23
C GLU A 55 55.94 -38.16 0.85
N ASP A 56 55.81 -39.41 0.42
CA ASP A 56 55.17 -39.77 -0.85
C ASP A 56 53.65 -39.58 -0.79
N THR A 57 53.02 -39.90 0.34
CA THR A 57 51.61 -39.60 0.58
C THR A 57 51.35 -38.10 0.51
N HIS A 58 52.16 -37.30 1.19
CA HIS A 58 52.06 -35.84 1.14
C HIS A 58 52.23 -35.31 -0.29
N ARG A 59 53.24 -35.77 -1.02
CA ARG A 59 53.50 -35.33 -2.41
C ARG A 59 52.34 -35.65 -3.34
N THR A 60 51.79 -36.86 -3.26
CA THR A 60 50.66 -37.31 -4.08
C THR A 60 49.39 -36.51 -3.76
N VAL A 61 49.03 -36.41 -2.48
CA VAL A 61 47.83 -35.67 -2.06
C VAL A 61 47.94 -34.18 -2.40
N HIS A 62 49.12 -33.58 -2.16
CA HIS A 62 49.36 -32.18 -2.52
C HIS A 62 49.17 -31.94 -4.02
N ALA A 63 49.72 -32.79 -4.89
CA ALA A 63 49.57 -32.66 -6.33
C ALA A 63 48.10 -32.78 -6.79
N LEU A 64 47.31 -33.66 -6.17
CA LEU A 64 45.87 -33.79 -6.48
C LEU A 64 45.07 -32.56 -6.03
N LEU A 65 45.35 -32.06 -4.82
CA LEU A 65 44.70 -30.86 -4.28
C LEU A 65 45.05 -29.60 -5.09
N GLU A 66 46.29 -29.46 -5.57
CA GLU A 66 46.70 -28.36 -6.44
C GLU A 66 45.93 -28.36 -7.77
N ARG A 67 45.75 -29.53 -8.41
CA ARG A 67 44.95 -29.64 -9.65
C ARG A 67 43.49 -29.25 -9.42
N ALA A 68 42.92 -29.68 -8.29
CA ALA A 68 41.55 -29.31 -7.91
C ALA A 68 41.42 -27.80 -7.65
N ARG A 69 42.39 -27.21 -6.93
CA ARG A 69 42.49 -25.75 -6.69
C ARG A 69 42.53 -24.97 -8.00
N ASP A 70 43.35 -25.39 -8.95
CA ASP A 70 43.49 -24.72 -10.24
C ASP A 70 42.19 -24.73 -11.04
N CYS A 71 41.44 -25.85 -11.03
CA CYS A 71 40.10 -25.92 -11.61
C CYS A 71 39.14 -24.95 -10.93
N VAL A 72 39.13 -24.89 -9.59
CA VAL A 72 38.29 -23.95 -8.82
C VAL A 72 38.61 -22.50 -9.19
N MET A 73 39.90 -22.13 -9.19
CA MET A 73 40.34 -20.77 -9.49
C MET A 73 40.05 -20.37 -10.94
N ALA A 74 40.27 -21.27 -11.91
CA ALA A 74 39.96 -21.02 -13.32
C ALA A 74 38.46 -20.75 -13.53
N HIS A 75 37.60 -21.39 -12.74
CA HIS A 75 36.16 -21.17 -12.74
C HIS A 75 35.73 -20.10 -11.72
N GLY A 76 36.66 -19.30 -11.19
CA GLY A 76 36.41 -18.15 -10.33
C GLY A 76 35.83 -18.45 -8.96
N GLY A 77 36.01 -19.67 -8.45
CA GLY A 77 35.75 -20.01 -7.06
C GLY A 77 36.89 -19.55 -6.15
N TYR A 78 36.59 -19.43 -4.85
CA TYR A 78 37.57 -19.10 -3.82
C TYR A 78 37.83 -20.32 -2.94
N VAL A 79 39.08 -20.74 -2.82
CA VAL A 79 39.47 -21.79 -1.88
C VAL A 79 39.55 -21.20 -0.48
N ASP A 80 38.63 -21.62 0.39
CA ASP A 80 38.56 -21.15 1.78
C ASP A 80 39.70 -21.75 2.60
N LYS A 81 39.86 -23.07 2.51
CA LYS A 81 40.90 -23.83 3.23
C LYS A 81 41.07 -25.25 2.68
N PHE A 82 42.24 -25.80 2.96
CA PHE A 82 42.55 -27.23 2.84
C PHE A 82 42.40 -27.91 4.22
N PHE A 83 42.03 -29.18 4.24
CA PHE A 83 41.95 -29.99 5.45
C PHE A 83 42.34 -31.43 5.14
N GLY A 84 43.53 -31.83 5.58
CA GLY A 84 44.05 -33.17 5.30
C GLY A 84 44.08 -33.45 3.79
N ASP A 85 43.24 -34.38 3.36
CA ASP A 85 43.05 -34.88 2.00
C ASP A 85 41.95 -34.17 1.19
N GLY A 86 41.35 -33.12 1.75
CA GLY A 86 40.24 -32.40 1.14
C GLY A 86 40.41 -30.88 1.06
N MET A 87 39.47 -30.25 0.36
CA MET A 87 39.43 -28.81 0.13
C MET A 87 37.99 -28.27 0.18
N LEU A 88 37.80 -27.13 0.85
CA LEU A 88 36.57 -26.35 0.78
C LEU A 88 36.79 -25.15 -0.13
N ALA A 89 35.96 -25.06 -1.16
CA ALA A 89 35.86 -23.91 -2.03
C ALA A 89 34.45 -23.33 -2.01
N VAL A 90 34.33 -22.04 -2.31
CA VAL A 90 33.06 -21.32 -2.29
C VAL A 90 32.97 -20.41 -3.51
N PHE A 91 31.83 -20.48 -4.18
CA PHE A 91 31.47 -19.63 -5.31
C PHE A 91 30.49 -18.55 -4.84
N GLY A 92 30.68 -17.31 -5.30
CA GLY A 92 29.90 -16.15 -4.85
C GLY A 92 30.38 -15.46 -3.56
N MET A 93 31.60 -15.77 -3.08
CA MET A 93 32.13 -15.23 -1.81
C MET A 93 32.64 -13.77 -1.92
N LYS A 94 33.44 -13.42 -2.93
CA LYS A 94 34.00 -12.06 -3.10
C LYS A 94 33.17 -11.22 -4.07
N GLN A 95 32.96 -11.73 -5.27
CA GLN A 95 32.09 -11.16 -6.29
C GLN A 95 31.17 -12.27 -6.79
N SER A 96 29.87 -12.08 -6.66
CA SER A 96 28.86 -13.01 -7.15
C SER A 96 28.57 -12.80 -8.63
N ARG A 97 28.39 -13.90 -9.33
CA ARG A 97 27.89 -13.95 -10.71
C ARG A 97 26.51 -14.59 -10.74
N ASP A 98 25.82 -14.43 -11.86
CA ASP A 98 24.44 -14.90 -12.02
C ASP A 98 24.33 -16.43 -12.15
N ASN A 99 25.46 -17.13 -12.33
CA ASN A 99 25.55 -18.56 -12.64
C ASN A 99 26.54 -19.33 -11.73
N GLU A 100 26.74 -18.92 -10.47
CA GLU A 100 27.68 -19.58 -9.56
C GLU A 100 27.47 -21.10 -9.43
N PRO A 101 26.24 -21.65 -9.32
CA PRO A 101 26.02 -23.09 -9.28
C PRO A 101 26.58 -23.83 -10.51
N VAL A 102 26.38 -23.28 -11.71
CA VAL A 102 26.90 -23.84 -12.97
C VAL A 102 28.42 -23.86 -12.95
N ARG A 103 29.05 -22.76 -12.50
CA ARG A 103 30.52 -22.63 -12.45
C ARG A 103 31.13 -23.55 -11.41
N ALA A 104 30.48 -23.71 -10.27
CA ALA A 104 30.88 -24.67 -9.24
C ALA A 104 30.82 -26.11 -9.77
N LEU A 105 29.79 -26.46 -10.53
CA LEU A 105 29.68 -27.77 -11.18
C LEU A 105 30.74 -27.99 -12.26
N GLN A 106 31.03 -26.98 -13.09
CA GLN A 106 32.14 -27.02 -14.05
C GLN A 106 33.49 -27.22 -13.36
N ALA A 107 33.73 -26.51 -12.26
CA ALA A 107 34.94 -26.66 -11.45
C ALA A 107 35.03 -28.05 -10.84
N ALA A 108 33.93 -28.57 -10.29
CA ALA A 108 33.87 -29.91 -9.71
C ALA A 108 34.15 -30.99 -10.75
N ALA A 109 33.54 -30.90 -11.93
CA ALA A 109 33.79 -31.82 -13.04
C ALA A 109 35.26 -31.78 -13.49
N CYS A 110 35.81 -30.58 -13.70
CA CYS A 110 37.23 -30.38 -14.03
C CYS A 110 38.14 -30.96 -12.95
N ALA A 111 37.85 -30.70 -11.67
CA ALA A 111 38.65 -31.16 -10.54
C ALA A 111 38.67 -32.69 -10.47
N VAL A 112 37.52 -33.34 -10.61
CA VAL A 112 37.42 -34.81 -10.64
C VAL A 112 38.17 -35.37 -11.86
N GLU A 113 37.97 -34.82 -13.06
CA GLU A 113 38.63 -35.29 -14.29
C GLU A 113 40.17 -35.17 -14.21
N ARG A 114 40.69 -33.99 -13.84
CA ARG A 114 42.14 -33.75 -13.76
C ARG A 114 42.82 -34.47 -12.60
N ALA A 115 42.12 -34.62 -11.47
CA ALA A 115 42.65 -35.40 -10.35
C ALA A 115 42.66 -36.89 -10.68
N LEU A 116 41.57 -37.44 -11.27
CA LEU A 116 41.52 -38.84 -11.73
C LEU A 116 42.66 -39.17 -12.70
N ALA A 117 42.99 -38.28 -13.63
CA ALA A 117 44.02 -38.50 -14.64
C ALA A 117 45.45 -38.71 -14.07
N GLY A 118 45.68 -38.45 -12.78
CA GLY A 118 46.94 -38.84 -12.14
C GLY A 118 46.81 -39.19 -10.66
N ALA A 119 45.66 -39.72 -10.25
CA ALA A 119 45.46 -40.28 -8.92
C ALA A 119 45.73 -41.79 -8.94
N PRO A 120 46.36 -42.35 -7.89
CA PRO A 120 46.34 -43.78 -7.62
C PRO A 120 44.89 -44.32 -7.56
N GLU A 121 44.70 -45.61 -7.85
CA GLU A 121 43.36 -46.24 -7.87
C GLU A 121 42.68 -46.16 -6.50
N GLU A 122 43.48 -46.11 -5.43
CA GLU A 122 43.05 -46.01 -4.04
C GLU A 122 42.60 -44.60 -3.66
N LEU A 123 43.08 -43.55 -4.33
CA LEU A 123 42.83 -42.13 -3.99
C LEU A 123 41.92 -41.44 -5.02
N ARG A 124 40.76 -42.02 -5.29
CA ARG A 124 39.83 -41.43 -6.27
C ARG A 124 39.17 -40.16 -5.71
N PRO A 125 39.15 -39.04 -6.46
CA PRO A 125 38.54 -37.79 -6.02
C PRO A 125 37.01 -37.87 -6.05
N ARG A 126 36.36 -37.16 -5.14
CA ARG A 126 34.90 -37.02 -5.09
C ARG A 126 34.53 -35.62 -4.64
N VAL A 127 33.39 -35.14 -5.12
CA VAL A 127 32.95 -33.76 -4.83
C VAL A 127 31.49 -33.72 -4.43
N GLY A 128 31.19 -32.90 -3.42
CA GLY A 128 29.84 -32.52 -3.02
C GLY A 128 29.61 -31.03 -3.26
N LEU A 129 28.44 -30.68 -3.80
CA LEU A 129 28.01 -29.32 -4.06
C LEU A 129 26.71 -29.03 -3.30
N ALA A 130 26.64 -27.89 -2.63
CA ALA A 130 25.40 -27.40 -2.06
C ALA A 130 25.29 -25.89 -2.16
N THR A 131 24.10 -25.39 -2.47
CA THR A 131 23.84 -23.96 -2.69
C THR A 131 22.87 -23.43 -1.66
N GLY A 132 23.20 -22.31 -1.03
CA GLY A 132 22.27 -21.66 -0.13
C GLY A 132 22.82 -20.43 0.58
N LEU A 133 22.09 -20.01 1.62
CA LEU A 133 22.48 -18.90 2.47
C LEU A 133 23.64 -19.28 3.40
N VAL A 134 24.66 -18.45 3.40
CA VAL A 134 25.83 -18.56 4.28
C VAL A 134 26.13 -17.21 4.95
N LEU A 135 26.85 -17.26 6.07
CA LEU A 135 27.41 -16.09 6.72
C LEU A 135 28.93 -16.09 6.49
N LEU A 136 29.42 -15.02 5.85
CA LEU A 136 30.85 -14.77 5.64
C LEU A 136 31.30 -13.79 6.73
N GLY A 137 32.26 -14.19 7.57
CA GLY A 137 32.75 -13.32 8.64
C GLY A 137 34.05 -13.82 9.26
N PRO A 138 34.69 -13.00 10.10
CA PRO A 138 35.84 -13.44 10.87
C PRO A 138 35.40 -14.48 11.91
N LEU A 139 36.13 -15.60 11.99
CA LEU A 139 36.06 -16.55 13.09
C LEU A 139 37.46 -16.77 13.68
N GLY A 140 37.54 -16.86 15.01
CA GLY A 140 38.79 -16.95 15.77
C GLY A 140 38.94 -15.86 16.83
N SER A 141 39.97 -15.96 17.66
CA SER A 141 40.31 -14.94 18.66
C SER A 141 40.86 -13.67 18.00
N GLU A 142 40.92 -12.54 18.71
CA GLU A 142 41.51 -11.28 18.18
C GLU A 142 42.94 -11.43 17.63
N GLN A 143 43.66 -12.48 18.03
CA GLN A 143 45.04 -12.78 17.64
C GLN A 143 45.13 -13.68 16.39
N SER A 144 44.05 -14.37 15.99
CA SER A 144 44.02 -15.32 14.87
C SER A 144 42.65 -15.31 14.17
N GLN A 145 42.23 -14.16 13.63
CA GLN A 145 40.99 -14.05 12.88
C GLN A 145 41.19 -14.49 11.43
N HIS A 146 40.46 -15.54 11.02
CA HIS A 146 40.37 -15.94 9.62
C HIS A 146 38.96 -15.66 9.10
N GLN A 147 38.88 -15.00 7.95
CA GLN A 147 37.61 -14.86 7.26
C GLN A 147 37.24 -16.23 6.69
N THR A 148 36.09 -16.77 7.09
CA THR A 148 35.62 -18.08 6.62
C THR A 148 34.10 -18.05 6.47
N VAL A 149 33.56 -19.12 5.91
CA VAL A 149 32.13 -19.27 5.65
C VAL A 149 31.51 -20.27 6.62
N ILE A 150 30.32 -19.94 7.13
CA ILE A 150 29.50 -20.86 7.91
C ILE A 150 28.07 -20.92 7.35
N GLY A 151 27.46 -22.10 7.43
CA GLY A 151 26.07 -22.30 7.04
C GLY A 151 25.76 -23.75 6.69
N ASN A 152 24.47 -24.08 6.65
CA ASN A 152 23.99 -25.40 6.26
C ASN A 152 24.51 -25.89 4.90
N PRO A 153 24.65 -25.06 3.85
CA PRO A 153 25.21 -25.50 2.57
C PRO A 153 26.63 -26.06 2.71
N VAL A 154 27.48 -25.47 3.55
CA VAL A 154 28.86 -25.95 3.76
C VAL A 154 28.84 -27.35 4.37
N ASN A 155 27.99 -27.56 5.38
CA ASN A 155 27.82 -28.86 6.02
C ASN A 155 27.24 -29.90 5.05
N LEU A 156 26.24 -29.52 4.25
CA LEU A 156 25.61 -30.43 3.30
C LEU A 156 26.58 -30.85 2.17
N ALA A 157 27.33 -29.90 1.60
CA ALA A 157 28.35 -30.18 0.59
C ALA A 157 29.39 -31.19 1.10
N GLN A 158 29.85 -31.04 2.35
CA GLN A 158 30.74 -32.01 2.99
C GLN A 158 30.12 -33.41 3.09
N ARG A 159 28.84 -33.50 3.48
CA ARG A 159 28.15 -34.81 3.62
C ARG A 159 27.88 -35.48 2.28
N LEU A 160 27.57 -34.69 1.25
CA LEU A 160 27.44 -35.17 -0.13
C LEU A 160 28.76 -35.72 -0.65
N ALA A 161 29.87 -34.98 -0.49
CA ALA A 161 31.20 -35.44 -0.88
C ALA A 161 31.56 -36.75 -0.19
N ALA A 162 31.42 -36.82 1.14
CA ALA A 162 31.75 -38.00 1.92
C ALA A 162 30.92 -39.25 1.55
N SER A 163 29.72 -39.05 0.99
CA SER A 163 28.81 -40.12 0.59
C SER A 163 28.93 -40.50 -0.89
N ALA A 164 29.58 -39.66 -1.70
CA ALA A 164 29.73 -39.87 -3.12
C ALA A 164 30.77 -40.99 -3.42
N PRO A 165 30.54 -41.82 -4.45
CA PRO A 165 31.56 -42.73 -4.97
C PRO A 165 32.79 -41.99 -5.50
N GLY A 166 33.94 -42.66 -5.51
CA GLY A 166 35.15 -42.15 -6.15
C GLY A 166 34.93 -41.88 -7.64
N GLY A 167 35.29 -40.68 -8.08
CA GLY A 167 35.08 -40.17 -9.44
C GLY A 167 33.72 -39.50 -9.68
N ALA A 168 32.89 -39.28 -8.65
CA ALA A 168 31.57 -38.70 -8.79
C ALA A 168 31.47 -37.26 -8.23
N VAL A 169 30.53 -36.49 -8.79
CA VAL A 169 30.09 -35.20 -8.27
C VAL A 169 28.63 -35.33 -7.85
N TRP A 170 28.35 -35.08 -6.57
CA TRP A 170 26.99 -35.08 -6.01
C TRP A 170 26.53 -33.66 -5.67
N LEU A 171 25.24 -33.38 -5.85
CA LEU A 171 24.64 -32.08 -5.63
C LEU A 171 23.44 -32.17 -4.68
N ASP A 172 23.18 -31.10 -3.93
CA ASP A 172 21.90 -30.89 -3.28
C ASP A 172 20.81 -30.47 -4.28
N GLU A 173 19.57 -30.45 -3.80
CA GLU A 173 18.39 -30.08 -4.59
C GLU A 173 18.48 -28.68 -5.16
N THR A 174 18.90 -27.72 -4.33
CA THR A 174 18.97 -26.33 -4.73
C THR A 174 19.96 -26.15 -5.88
N THR A 175 21.15 -26.75 -5.78
CA THR A 175 22.14 -26.68 -6.85
C THR A 175 21.63 -27.39 -8.10
N ALA A 176 21.07 -28.60 -7.97
CA ALA A 176 20.55 -29.38 -9.10
C ALA A 176 19.49 -28.60 -9.92
N ARG A 177 18.53 -27.99 -9.24
CA ARG A 177 17.49 -27.17 -9.88
C ARG A 177 18.05 -25.87 -10.51
N MET A 178 19.18 -25.36 -9.99
CA MET A 178 19.86 -24.18 -10.53
C MET A 178 20.78 -24.49 -11.72
N VAL A 179 20.93 -25.74 -12.14
CA VAL A 179 21.75 -26.14 -13.30
C VAL A 179 20.97 -27.01 -14.30
N PRO A 180 19.83 -26.55 -14.86
CA PRO A 180 19.02 -27.35 -15.79
C PRO A 180 19.78 -27.79 -17.06
N GLU A 181 20.93 -27.15 -17.33
CA GLU A 181 21.82 -27.50 -18.43
C GLU A 181 22.65 -28.78 -18.17
N ALA A 182 22.63 -29.35 -16.96
CA ALA A 182 23.32 -30.57 -16.60
C ALA A 182 22.43 -31.83 -16.72
N ASP A 183 23.02 -32.94 -17.16
CA ASP A 183 22.41 -34.27 -17.04
C ASP A 183 22.62 -34.76 -15.60
N LEU A 184 21.53 -34.81 -14.84
CA LEU A 184 21.52 -35.15 -13.42
C LEU A 184 20.63 -36.36 -13.18
N ALA A 185 21.12 -37.30 -12.37
CA ALA A 185 20.31 -38.41 -11.89
C ALA A 185 19.94 -38.22 -10.43
N GLU A 186 18.64 -38.18 -10.17
CA GLU A 186 18.11 -38.17 -8.80
C GLU A 186 18.47 -39.47 -8.08
N LEU A 187 18.98 -39.32 -6.86
CA LEU A 187 19.31 -40.39 -5.95
C LEU A 187 18.20 -40.52 -4.91
N LYS A 188 18.03 -41.71 -4.34
CA LYS A 188 17.08 -41.91 -3.24
C LYS A 188 17.40 -40.94 -2.09
N PRO A 189 16.41 -40.28 -1.48
CA PRO A 189 16.62 -39.43 -0.32
C PRO A 189 17.33 -40.15 0.83
N ARG A 190 18.26 -39.48 1.51
CA ARG A 190 19.07 -40.06 2.60
C ARG A 190 19.19 -39.12 3.77
N LEU A 191 19.22 -39.69 4.98
CA LEU A 191 19.49 -38.94 6.19
C LEU A 191 20.99 -38.70 6.32
N PHE A 192 21.41 -37.44 6.27
CA PHE A 192 22.81 -37.04 6.49
C PHE A 192 23.03 -36.68 7.96
N LYS A 193 24.23 -36.96 8.49
CA LYS A 193 24.60 -36.61 9.87
C LYS A 193 24.42 -35.11 10.12
N GLY A 194 23.58 -34.77 11.11
CA GLY A 194 23.26 -33.40 11.51
C GLY A 194 21.98 -32.82 10.89
N PHE A 195 21.27 -33.59 10.08
CA PHE A 195 19.96 -33.25 9.52
C PHE A 195 18.88 -34.14 10.13
N HIS A 196 17.67 -33.60 10.31
CA HIS A 196 16.55 -34.29 10.97
C HIS A 196 15.61 -35.01 10.00
N GLU A 197 15.72 -34.72 8.69
CA GLU A 197 14.88 -35.28 7.63
C GLU A 197 15.75 -35.83 6.50
N PRO A 198 15.31 -36.88 5.77
CA PRO A 198 16.00 -37.35 4.58
C PRO A 198 16.04 -36.27 3.51
N LEU A 199 17.23 -35.98 2.97
CA LEU A 199 17.43 -35.00 1.91
C LEU A 199 17.66 -35.70 0.58
N ALA A 200 17.07 -35.16 -0.48
CA ALA A 200 17.34 -35.59 -1.85
C ALA A 200 18.76 -35.19 -2.30
N ALA A 201 19.33 -35.96 -3.21
CA ALA A 201 20.65 -35.72 -3.78
C ALA A 201 20.67 -36.10 -5.26
N TRP A 202 21.55 -35.47 -6.04
CA TRP A 202 21.68 -35.71 -7.47
C TRP A 202 23.11 -36.09 -7.81
N ALA A 203 23.30 -37.00 -8.75
CA ALA A 203 24.60 -37.34 -9.32
C ALA A 203 24.75 -36.69 -10.70
N PHE A 204 25.85 -35.99 -10.92
CA PHE A 204 26.19 -35.44 -12.23
C PHE A 204 26.66 -36.54 -13.19
N ARG A 205 26.05 -36.61 -14.38
CA ARG A 205 26.39 -37.57 -15.45
C ARG A 205 27.05 -36.93 -16.66
N GLY A 206 26.91 -35.62 -16.83
CA GLY A 206 27.45 -34.86 -17.94
C GLY A 206 26.64 -33.61 -18.23
N TRP A 207 26.90 -32.97 -19.36
CA TRP A 207 26.16 -31.78 -19.81
C TRP A 207 25.12 -32.17 -20.87
N ASN A 208 23.92 -31.59 -20.79
CA ASN A 208 22.90 -31.75 -21.81
C ASN A 208 23.35 -31.02 -23.09
N ARG A 209 23.44 -31.74 -24.22
CA ARG A 209 23.90 -31.19 -25.51
C ARG A 209 22.77 -30.64 -26.41
N GLY A 210 21.54 -30.57 -25.92
CA GLY A 210 20.38 -30.06 -26.68
C GLY A 210 20.34 -28.53 -26.79
N GLU A 211 19.51 -28.01 -27.71
CA GLU A 211 19.22 -26.57 -27.76
C GLU A 211 18.48 -26.16 -26.46
N PRO A 212 18.97 -25.12 -25.74
CA PRO A 212 18.30 -24.65 -24.55
C PRO A 212 16.93 -24.06 -24.93
N PRO A 213 15.87 -24.32 -24.15
CA PRO A 213 14.54 -23.84 -24.50
C PRO A 213 14.48 -22.32 -24.51
N LEU A 214 13.81 -21.78 -25.53
CA LEU A 214 13.52 -20.37 -25.69
C LEU A 214 12.07 -20.09 -25.27
N PHE A 215 11.85 -19.01 -24.53
CA PHE A 215 10.53 -18.64 -24.03
C PHE A 215 10.22 -17.21 -24.44
N GLY A 216 9.37 -17.01 -25.44
CA GLY A 216 8.89 -15.70 -25.87
C GLY A 216 9.99 -14.75 -26.36
N ARG A 217 11.11 -15.28 -26.87
CA ARG A 217 12.29 -14.51 -27.33
C ARG A 217 12.68 -14.81 -28.78
N GLU A 218 11.79 -15.47 -29.52
CA GLU A 218 12.04 -15.93 -30.89
C GLU A 218 12.35 -14.74 -31.80
N ARG A 219 11.60 -13.64 -31.65
CA ARG A 219 11.76 -12.42 -32.47
C ARG A 219 13.08 -11.71 -32.16
N GLU A 220 13.39 -11.50 -30.89
CA GLU A 220 14.63 -10.86 -30.47
C GLU A 220 15.86 -11.69 -30.85
N LEU A 221 15.78 -13.01 -30.69
CA LEU A 221 16.84 -13.92 -31.10
C LEU A 221 17.04 -13.88 -32.62
N GLN A 222 15.95 -13.89 -33.40
CA GLN A 222 16.01 -13.75 -34.85
C GLN A 222 16.69 -12.43 -35.25
N GLN A 223 16.31 -11.31 -34.63
CA GLN A 223 16.88 -10.00 -34.95
C GLN A 223 18.39 -9.92 -34.70
N VAL A 224 18.86 -10.44 -33.56
CA VAL A 224 20.30 -10.47 -33.25
C VAL A 224 21.03 -11.43 -34.20
N THR A 225 20.41 -12.56 -34.52
CA THR A 225 20.95 -13.52 -35.50
C THR A 225 21.11 -12.87 -36.88
N GLU A 226 20.16 -12.05 -37.32
CA GLU A 226 20.23 -11.31 -38.59
C GLU A 226 21.37 -10.29 -38.62
N TRP A 227 21.62 -9.58 -37.52
CA TRP A 227 22.78 -8.69 -37.42
C TRP A 227 24.10 -9.45 -37.54
N ILE A 228 24.23 -10.60 -36.89
CA ILE A 228 25.43 -11.44 -37.01
C ILE A 228 25.58 -11.99 -38.44
N ARG A 229 24.49 -12.39 -39.10
CA ARG A 229 24.53 -12.83 -40.52
C ARG A 229 24.95 -11.70 -41.46
N ALA A 230 24.42 -10.49 -41.27
CA ALA A 230 24.77 -9.33 -42.08
C ALA A 230 26.28 -9.03 -42.03
N VAL A 231 26.91 -9.29 -40.89
CA VAL A 231 28.35 -9.09 -40.69
C VAL A 231 29.17 -10.14 -41.42
N ARG A 232 28.69 -11.39 -41.48
CA ARG A 232 29.30 -12.41 -42.35
C ARG A 232 29.26 -12.05 -43.83
N GLN A 233 28.32 -11.20 -44.23
CA GLN A 233 28.21 -10.66 -45.59
C GLN A 233 29.06 -9.40 -45.80
N GLY A 234 29.95 -9.07 -44.85
CA GLY A 234 30.88 -7.94 -44.94
C GLY A 234 30.34 -6.61 -44.41
N ARG A 235 29.13 -6.55 -43.83
CA ARG A 235 28.60 -5.30 -43.27
C ARG A 235 29.22 -4.96 -41.91
N GLY A 236 29.43 -3.67 -41.65
CA GLY A 236 29.77 -3.13 -40.34
C GLY A 236 28.53 -2.62 -39.61
N LEU A 237 28.34 -2.98 -38.33
CA LEU A 237 27.15 -2.62 -37.56
C LEU A 237 27.51 -2.20 -36.11
N VAL A 238 26.85 -1.16 -35.61
CA VAL A 238 26.79 -0.85 -34.17
C VAL A 238 25.33 -0.85 -33.77
N ARG A 239 24.94 -1.71 -32.82
CA ARG A 239 23.55 -1.88 -32.39
C ARG A 239 23.42 -1.84 -30.87
N VAL A 240 22.39 -1.15 -30.39
CA VAL A 240 22.08 -0.98 -28.97
C VAL A 240 20.91 -1.87 -28.60
N ILE A 241 21.14 -2.77 -27.65
CA ILE A 241 20.11 -3.61 -27.04
C ILE A 241 19.84 -3.07 -25.63
N ALA A 242 18.65 -2.52 -25.42
CA ALA A 242 18.23 -1.95 -24.15
C ALA A 242 17.18 -2.82 -23.44
N GLY A 243 16.98 -2.58 -22.15
CA GLY A 243 15.97 -3.26 -21.34
C GLY A 243 16.39 -3.37 -19.88
N PRO A 244 15.48 -3.73 -18.96
CA PRO A 244 15.80 -3.84 -17.54
C PRO A 244 16.86 -4.90 -17.26
N LEU A 245 17.46 -4.83 -16.07
CA LEU A 245 18.44 -5.82 -15.64
C LEU A 245 17.77 -7.19 -15.40
N GLY A 246 18.42 -8.27 -15.83
CA GLY A 246 17.86 -9.62 -15.70
C GLY A 246 16.76 -9.98 -16.71
N VAL A 247 16.51 -9.09 -17.69
CA VAL A 247 15.49 -9.31 -18.74
C VAL A 247 15.89 -10.38 -19.78
N GLY A 248 17.18 -10.70 -19.88
CA GLY A 248 17.69 -11.72 -20.80
C GLY A 248 18.58 -11.21 -21.95
N LYS A 249 19.03 -9.95 -21.96
CA LYS A 249 19.91 -9.40 -23.02
C LYS A 249 21.11 -10.29 -23.35
N THR A 250 21.90 -10.64 -22.33
CA THR A 250 23.08 -11.50 -22.50
C THR A 250 22.69 -12.91 -22.95
N TYR A 251 21.54 -13.43 -22.50
CA TYR A 251 21.05 -14.73 -22.94
C TYR A 251 20.74 -14.75 -24.44
N VAL A 252 19.98 -13.78 -24.93
CA VAL A 252 19.63 -13.68 -26.36
C VAL A 252 20.88 -13.55 -27.24
N VAL A 253 21.85 -12.72 -26.82
CA VAL A 253 23.11 -12.57 -27.56
C VAL A 253 23.94 -13.85 -27.55
N ASN A 254 24.11 -14.49 -26.39
CA ASN A 254 24.87 -15.73 -26.29
C ASN A 254 24.21 -16.86 -27.09
N GLU A 255 22.88 -16.90 -27.13
CA GLU A 255 22.14 -17.90 -27.90
C GLU A 255 22.29 -17.68 -29.41
N ALA A 256 22.25 -16.42 -29.86
CA ALA A 256 22.56 -16.10 -31.25
C ALA A 256 24.01 -16.50 -31.60
N LEU A 257 24.97 -16.22 -30.72
CA LEU A 257 26.38 -16.56 -30.91
C LEU A 257 26.63 -18.07 -30.95
N ARG A 258 25.93 -18.88 -30.13
CA ARG A 258 26.04 -20.35 -30.14
C ARG A 258 25.80 -20.92 -31.54
N ARG A 259 24.85 -20.36 -32.28
CA ARG A 259 24.52 -20.74 -33.67
C ARG A 259 25.64 -20.44 -34.68
N PHE A 260 26.64 -19.65 -34.31
CA PHE A 260 27.77 -19.25 -35.16
C PHE A 260 29.14 -19.51 -34.52
N SER A 261 29.22 -20.35 -33.49
CA SER A 261 30.42 -20.54 -32.66
C SER A 261 31.69 -20.91 -33.44
N GLN A 262 31.57 -21.52 -34.62
CA GLN A 262 32.67 -21.86 -35.52
C GLN A 262 32.93 -20.84 -36.65
N ASP A 263 32.03 -19.88 -36.84
CA ASP A 263 32.08 -18.92 -37.96
C ASP A 263 32.54 -17.51 -37.54
N VAL A 264 32.25 -17.09 -36.30
CA VAL A 264 32.59 -15.73 -35.82
C VAL A 264 33.56 -15.73 -34.65
N ARG A 265 34.40 -14.70 -34.56
CA ARG A 265 35.21 -14.40 -33.37
C ARG A 265 34.39 -13.52 -32.44
N VAL A 266 34.48 -13.75 -31.12
CA VAL A 266 33.72 -12.98 -30.13
C VAL A 266 34.66 -12.28 -29.15
N LEU A 267 34.54 -10.96 -29.06
CA LEU A 267 35.23 -10.13 -28.08
C LEU A 267 34.24 -9.65 -27.02
N HIS A 268 34.41 -10.13 -25.78
CA HIS A 268 33.58 -9.73 -24.66
C HIS A 268 34.23 -8.60 -23.89
N VAL A 269 33.69 -7.38 -24.03
CA VAL A 269 34.11 -6.23 -23.24
C VAL A 269 33.24 -6.18 -21.98
N PRO A 270 33.82 -6.35 -20.76
CA PRO A 270 33.07 -6.27 -19.52
C PRO A 270 32.58 -4.83 -19.24
N ASN A 271 31.95 -4.61 -18.09
CA ASN A 271 31.25 -3.36 -17.78
C ASN A 271 32.21 -2.15 -17.83
N VAL A 272 31.88 -1.14 -18.64
CA VAL A 272 32.65 0.11 -18.75
C VAL A 272 31.79 1.25 -18.18
N GLU A 273 31.88 1.47 -16.87
CA GLU A 273 31.20 2.56 -16.16
C GLU A 273 32.22 3.62 -15.71
N LEU A 274 31.72 4.82 -15.37
CA LEU A 274 32.55 5.92 -14.84
C LEU A 274 33.36 5.44 -13.62
N GLY A 275 34.69 5.60 -13.65
CA GLY A 275 35.60 5.10 -12.60
C GLY A 275 36.18 3.70 -12.83
N THR A 276 35.71 2.96 -13.85
CA THR A 276 36.40 1.75 -14.32
C THR A 276 37.56 2.15 -15.23
N PRO A 277 38.81 1.71 -14.96
CA PRO A 277 39.93 2.01 -15.86
C PRO A 277 39.73 1.34 -17.22
N LEU A 278 39.30 2.10 -18.23
CA LEU A 278 38.99 1.58 -19.57
C LEU A 278 40.17 0.78 -20.16
N ARG A 279 41.40 1.23 -19.91
CA ARG A 279 42.63 0.55 -20.34
C ARG A 279 42.69 -0.90 -19.84
N GLU A 280 42.52 -1.10 -18.54
CA GLU A 280 42.60 -2.44 -17.92
C GLU A 280 41.46 -3.34 -18.43
N THR A 281 40.27 -2.77 -18.61
CA THR A 281 39.12 -3.48 -19.19
C THR A 281 39.40 -3.95 -20.61
N LEU A 282 39.96 -3.09 -21.47
CA LEU A 282 40.29 -3.44 -22.85
C LEU A 282 41.44 -4.46 -22.92
N GLN A 283 42.46 -4.31 -22.07
CA GLN A 283 43.54 -5.28 -21.94
C GLN A 283 43.01 -6.66 -21.57
N GLN A 284 42.18 -6.76 -20.52
CA GLN A 284 41.60 -8.01 -20.08
C GLN A 284 40.72 -8.66 -21.16
N ALA A 285 39.92 -7.86 -21.87
CA ALA A 285 39.08 -8.36 -22.96
C ALA A 285 39.92 -8.96 -24.09
N LEU A 286 40.99 -8.29 -24.52
CA LEU A 286 41.86 -8.77 -25.59
C LEU A 286 42.61 -10.05 -25.20
N VAL A 287 43.20 -10.09 -24.01
CA VAL A 287 43.93 -11.27 -23.50
C VAL A 287 43.00 -12.48 -23.37
N GLN A 288 41.80 -12.28 -22.81
CA GLN A 288 40.83 -13.37 -22.65
C GLN A 288 40.31 -13.90 -23.98
N THR A 289 40.04 -13.01 -24.95
CA THR A 289 39.49 -13.41 -26.26
C THR A 289 40.51 -14.09 -27.15
N LEU A 290 41.78 -13.64 -27.13
CA LEU A 290 42.83 -14.23 -27.95
C LEU A 290 43.50 -15.44 -27.29
N GLY A 291 43.41 -15.57 -25.95
CA GLY A 291 44.04 -16.66 -25.21
C GLY A 291 45.57 -16.60 -25.27
N MET A 292 46.12 -15.40 -25.49
CA MET A 292 47.55 -15.15 -25.68
C MET A 292 48.06 -14.13 -24.65
N PRO A 293 49.33 -14.21 -24.24
CA PRO A 293 49.92 -13.19 -23.40
C PRO A 293 50.03 -11.84 -24.15
N PRO A 294 50.02 -10.70 -23.45
CA PRO A 294 50.00 -9.36 -24.06
C PRO A 294 51.05 -9.13 -25.15
N GLU A 295 52.27 -9.63 -24.97
CA GLU A 295 53.39 -9.45 -25.89
C GLU A 295 53.09 -10.10 -27.25
N THR A 296 52.53 -11.30 -27.24
CA THR A 296 52.19 -12.06 -28.46
C THR A 296 51.03 -11.41 -29.23
N ILE A 297 50.12 -10.70 -28.55
CA ILE A 297 48.99 -10.04 -29.20
C ILE A 297 49.46 -8.94 -30.16
N LEU A 298 50.54 -8.21 -29.82
CA LEU A 298 51.11 -7.17 -30.68
C LEU A 298 51.62 -7.74 -32.01
N ASP A 299 52.27 -8.89 -31.96
CA ASP A 299 52.84 -9.56 -33.13
C ASP A 299 51.79 -10.27 -33.98
N HIS A 300 50.66 -10.63 -33.39
CA HIS A 300 49.58 -11.31 -34.07
C HIS A 300 48.77 -10.40 -35.01
N LEU A 301 48.84 -9.07 -34.84
CA LEU A 301 48.05 -8.10 -35.60
C LEU A 301 48.92 -7.29 -36.57
N SER A 302 48.49 -7.23 -37.84
CA SER A 302 49.10 -6.37 -38.85
C SER A 302 48.65 -4.93 -38.65
N LEU A 303 49.44 -4.15 -37.89
CA LEU A 303 49.16 -2.76 -37.52
C LEU A 303 50.30 -1.82 -37.95
N GLY A 304 49.97 -0.57 -38.28
CA GLY A 304 50.96 0.47 -38.50
C GLY A 304 51.69 0.86 -37.21
N GLU A 305 52.84 1.54 -37.34
CA GLU A 305 53.73 1.85 -36.20
C GLU A 305 53.01 2.60 -35.05
N LEU A 306 52.18 3.58 -35.38
CA LEU A 306 51.41 4.37 -34.40
C LEU A 306 50.36 3.50 -33.67
N ASP A 307 49.61 2.68 -34.42
CA ASP A 307 48.57 1.82 -33.86
C ASP A 307 49.16 0.72 -32.98
N ARG A 308 50.32 0.17 -33.38
CA ARG A 308 51.09 -0.80 -32.60
C ARG A 308 51.57 -0.21 -31.28
N ARG A 309 52.07 1.02 -31.27
CA ARG A 309 52.44 1.75 -30.04
C ARG A 309 51.24 2.00 -29.13
N MET A 310 50.10 2.42 -29.69
CA MET A 310 48.88 2.63 -28.90
C MET A 310 48.36 1.32 -28.29
N LEU A 311 48.40 0.23 -29.05
CA LEU A 311 48.03 -1.09 -28.54
C LEU A 311 49.01 -1.56 -27.45
N ALA A 312 50.31 -1.31 -27.59
CA ALA A 312 51.32 -1.64 -26.58
C ALA A 312 51.08 -0.86 -25.27
N PHE A 313 50.71 0.42 -25.39
CA PHE A 313 50.26 1.21 -24.26
C PHE A 313 49.00 0.59 -23.61
N VAL A 314 47.96 0.24 -24.36
CA VAL A 314 46.74 -0.39 -23.80
C VAL A 314 47.06 -1.71 -23.10
N LEU A 315 47.95 -2.52 -23.68
CA LEU A 315 48.35 -3.83 -23.17
C LEU A 315 49.30 -3.79 -21.96
N GLY A 316 49.72 -2.61 -21.51
CA GLY A 316 50.61 -2.50 -20.35
C GLY A 316 52.10 -2.64 -20.67
N LEU A 317 52.46 -2.72 -21.95
CA LEU A 317 53.83 -3.00 -22.40
C LEU A 317 54.65 -1.72 -22.59
N GLU A 318 53.99 -0.60 -22.89
CA GLU A 318 54.61 0.72 -22.99
C GLU A 318 53.99 1.73 -21.99
N PRO A 319 54.77 2.73 -21.53
CA PRO A 319 54.25 3.83 -20.73
C PRO A 319 53.32 4.74 -21.53
N ARG A 320 52.60 5.63 -20.84
CA ARG A 320 51.70 6.60 -21.49
C ARG A 320 52.48 7.47 -22.50
N PRO A 321 52.03 7.59 -23.75
CA PRO A 321 52.65 8.47 -24.73
C PRO A 321 52.65 9.94 -24.26
N PRO A 322 53.71 10.71 -24.50
CA PRO A 322 53.77 12.13 -24.16
C PRO A 322 52.94 12.96 -25.15
N ALA A 323 51.62 12.97 -24.94
CA ALA A 323 50.67 13.74 -25.74
C ALA A 323 49.62 14.41 -24.84
N PRO A 324 49.07 15.57 -25.25
CA PRO A 324 47.92 16.18 -24.59
C PRO A 324 46.76 15.18 -24.45
N PRO A 325 45.94 15.25 -23.38
CA PRO A 325 44.85 14.30 -23.16
C PRO A 325 43.90 14.15 -24.35
N GLU A 326 43.52 15.26 -24.99
CA GLU A 326 42.63 15.23 -26.15
C GLU A 326 43.23 14.55 -27.38
N ASP A 327 44.50 14.81 -27.67
CA ASP A 327 45.21 14.22 -28.80
C ASP A 327 45.43 12.71 -28.58
N LEU A 328 45.74 12.33 -27.34
CA LEU A 328 45.84 10.93 -26.94
C LEU A 328 44.49 10.22 -27.09
N GLU A 329 43.38 10.83 -26.65
CA GLU A 329 42.04 10.28 -26.80
C GLU A 329 41.66 10.08 -28.28
N ARG A 330 41.87 11.09 -29.14
CA ARG A 330 41.61 10.97 -30.58
C ARG A 330 42.44 9.87 -31.22
N THR A 331 43.71 9.77 -30.84
CA THR A 331 44.62 8.72 -31.33
C THR A 331 44.16 7.34 -30.86
N LEU A 332 43.75 7.19 -29.60
CA LEU A 332 43.21 5.94 -29.06
C LEU A 332 41.93 5.49 -29.77
N VAL A 333 41.00 6.41 -30.07
CA VAL A 333 39.77 6.10 -30.84
C VAL A 333 40.15 5.54 -32.21
N ARG A 334 41.03 6.24 -32.95
CA ARG A 334 41.48 5.82 -34.27
C ARG A 334 42.22 4.48 -34.24
N SER A 335 43.21 4.33 -33.36
CA SER A 335 44.01 3.12 -33.29
C SER A 335 43.17 1.91 -32.87
N PHE A 336 42.21 2.08 -31.96
CA PHE A 336 41.33 0.97 -31.58
C PHE A 336 40.39 0.55 -32.71
N ARG A 337 39.89 1.50 -33.52
CA ARG A 337 39.15 1.18 -34.76
C ARG A 337 40.01 0.31 -35.68
N ASN A 338 41.27 0.68 -35.90
CA ASN A 338 42.21 -0.08 -36.74
C ASN A 338 42.54 -1.47 -36.16
N VAL A 339 42.63 -1.59 -34.84
CA VAL A 339 42.79 -2.89 -34.15
C VAL A 339 41.58 -3.80 -34.41
N LEU A 340 40.36 -3.27 -34.28
CA LEU A 340 39.14 -4.03 -34.56
C LEU A 340 39.02 -4.43 -36.05
N GLU A 341 39.45 -3.55 -36.96
CA GLU A 341 39.52 -3.81 -38.40
C GLU A 341 40.52 -4.92 -38.74
N SER A 342 41.71 -4.89 -38.15
CA SER A 342 42.70 -5.97 -38.28
C SER A 342 42.15 -7.31 -37.77
N LEU A 343 41.43 -7.28 -36.63
CA LEU A 343 40.80 -8.46 -36.06
C LEU A 343 39.62 -9.00 -36.89
N SER A 344 38.84 -8.13 -37.53
CA SER A 344 37.69 -8.54 -38.35
C SER A 344 38.10 -9.03 -39.75
N ALA A 345 39.24 -8.57 -40.28
CA ALA A 345 39.76 -9.00 -41.58
C ALA A 345 40.06 -10.50 -41.66
N ALA A 346 40.57 -11.09 -40.56
CA ALA A 346 40.87 -12.51 -40.50
C ALA A 346 39.62 -13.40 -40.35
N ARG A 347 38.63 -12.92 -39.58
CA ARG A 347 37.37 -13.62 -39.30
C ARG A 347 36.34 -12.61 -38.81
N PRO A 348 35.06 -12.70 -39.23
CA PRO A 348 34.02 -11.79 -38.77
C PRO A 348 33.99 -11.68 -37.25
N LEU A 349 33.95 -10.44 -36.74
CA LEU A 349 34.11 -10.12 -35.33
C LEU A 349 32.80 -9.60 -34.74
N VAL A 350 32.38 -10.21 -33.63
CA VAL A 350 31.28 -9.74 -32.79
C VAL A 350 31.87 -9.21 -31.48
N VAL A 351 31.71 -7.91 -31.23
CA VAL A 351 32.09 -7.27 -29.98
C VAL A 351 30.84 -7.06 -29.14
N THR A 352 30.80 -7.59 -27.92
CA THR A 352 29.72 -7.30 -26.98
C THR A 352 30.22 -6.34 -25.93
N VAL A 353 29.55 -5.19 -25.78
CA VAL A 353 29.91 -4.15 -24.80
C VAL A 353 28.79 -4.01 -23.79
N ARG A 354 29.13 -4.00 -22.49
CA ARG A 354 28.16 -3.67 -21.43
C ARG A 354 28.38 -2.22 -21.00
N SER A 355 27.33 -1.42 -21.14
CA SER A 355 27.34 0.03 -20.88
C SER A 355 26.40 0.42 -19.75
N GLY A 356 26.79 1.44 -18.98
CA GLY A 356 25.97 2.09 -17.96
C GLY A 356 25.20 3.30 -18.49
N PRO A 357 24.50 4.06 -17.62
CA PRO A 357 23.82 5.30 -17.99
C PRO A 357 24.77 6.50 -18.11
N ARG A 358 25.97 6.42 -17.49
CA ARG A 358 27.07 7.39 -17.64
C ARG A 358 28.27 6.69 -18.26
N ASP A 359 28.24 6.55 -19.58
CA ASP A 359 29.34 5.94 -20.31
C ASP A 359 30.63 6.77 -20.19
N HIS A 360 31.76 6.08 -20.18
CA HIS A 360 33.06 6.73 -20.28
C HIS A 360 33.10 7.57 -21.58
N ALA A 361 33.44 8.85 -21.51
CA ALA A 361 33.42 9.75 -22.67
C ALA A 361 34.18 9.19 -23.89
N LEU A 362 35.33 8.57 -23.64
CA LEU A 362 36.11 7.84 -24.66
C LEU A 362 35.35 6.68 -25.31
N LEU A 363 34.60 5.86 -24.55
CA LEU A 363 33.80 4.76 -25.13
C LEU A 363 32.71 5.30 -26.06
N THR A 364 32.03 6.38 -25.66
CA THR A 364 31.02 7.03 -26.51
C THR A 364 31.65 7.47 -27.82
N ARG A 365 32.79 8.16 -27.77
CA ARG A 365 33.53 8.57 -28.98
C ARG A 365 33.98 7.39 -29.85
N MET A 366 34.37 6.26 -29.24
CA MET A 366 34.72 5.03 -29.98
C MET A 366 33.49 4.44 -30.69
N LEU A 367 32.35 4.38 -30.02
CA LEU A 367 31.10 3.88 -30.61
C LEU A 367 30.58 4.80 -31.72
N ASP A 368 30.67 6.11 -31.54
CA ASP A 368 30.28 7.09 -32.55
C ASP A 368 31.20 7.02 -33.78
N SER A 369 32.52 6.93 -33.60
CA SER A 369 33.47 6.71 -34.69
C SER A 369 33.17 5.44 -35.50
N LEU A 370 32.75 4.35 -34.85
CA LEU A 370 32.36 3.11 -35.53
C LEU A 370 31.00 3.18 -36.22
N ARG A 371 30.12 4.12 -35.82
CA ARG A 371 28.84 4.40 -36.50
C ARG A 371 29.05 5.26 -37.74
N ASP A 372 29.91 6.27 -37.62
CA ASP A 372 30.23 7.21 -38.69
C ASP A 372 31.01 6.52 -39.82
N GLU A 373 31.99 5.67 -39.47
CA GLU A 373 32.78 4.90 -40.43
C GLU A 373 32.78 3.39 -40.09
N PRO A 374 31.73 2.64 -40.48
CA PRO A 374 31.59 1.23 -40.15
C PRO A 374 32.72 0.36 -40.69
N VAL A 375 33.23 -0.53 -39.84
CA VAL A 375 34.29 -1.49 -40.20
C VAL A 375 33.66 -2.75 -40.83
N PRO A 376 34.09 -3.18 -42.03
CA PRO A 376 33.59 -4.40 -42.66
C PRO A 376 33.83 -5.64 -41.79
N GLY A 377 32.83 -6.52 -41.70
CA GLY A 377 32.95 -7.75 -40.92
C GLY A 377 32.95 -7.56 -39.40
N LEU A 378 32.57 -6.37 -38.90
CA LEU A 378 32.43 -6.06 -37.47
C LEU A 378 30.98 -5.80 -37.06
N VAL A 379 30.51 -6.41 -35.97
CA VAL A 379 29.33 -5.91 -35.22
C VAL A 379 29.67 -5.62 -33.77
N VAL A 380 29.26 -4.45 -33.31
CA VAL A 380 29.29 -4.08 -31.89
C VAL A 380 27.87 -4.10 -31.33
N LEU A 381 27.62 -5.01 -30.39
CA LEU A 381 26.37 -5.13 -29.65
C LEU A 381 26.52 -4.46 -28.28
N VAL A 382 25.91 -3.29 -28.11
CA VAL A 382 25.95 -2.51 -26.87
C VAL A 382 24.74 -2.85 -26.01
N LEU A 383 24.97 -3.46 -24.85
CA LEU A 383 23.93 -3.86 -23.91
C LEU A 383 23.73 -2.78 -22.84
N ARG A 384 22.59 -2.07 -22.89
CA ARG A 384 22.26 -0.97 -21.97
C ARG A 384 21.05 -1.25 -21.08
N ARG A 385 20.93 -0.50 -19.98
CA ARG A 385 19.78 -0.53 -19.06
C ARG A 385 18.80 0.61 -19.34
N ARG A 386 19.32 1.85 -19.40
CA ARG A 386 18.60 3.10 -19.69
C ARG A 386 19.56 4.15 -20.30
N PRO A 387 19.04 5.21 -20.95
CA PRO A 387 17.63 5.36 -21.38
C PRO A 387 17.27 4.29 -22.43
N LEU A 388 15.97 4.02 -22.60
CA LEU A 388 15.48 3.09 -23.64
C LEU A 388 15.40 3.77 -25.01
N GLU A 389 15.33 5.10 -25.01
CA GLU A 389 15.29 5.93 -26.21
C GLU A 389 16.58 5.76 -27.04
N GLY A 390 16.42 5.62 -28.35
CA GLY A 390 17.53 5.41 -29.28
C GLY A 390 18.12 3.99 -29.31
N ALA A 391 17.47 3.01 -28.67
CA ALA A 391 17.87 1.60 -28.77
C ALA A 391 17.35 0.95 -30.06
N ASP A 392 18.18 0.12 -30.71
CA ASP A 392 17.80 -0.66 -31.90
C ASP A 392 16.91 -1.85 -31.55
N LEU A 393 17.03 -2.38 -30.34
CA LEU A 393 16.19 -3.46 -29.81
C LEU A 393 15.94 -3.26 -28.31
N VAL A 394 14.67 -3.24 -27.91
CA VAL A 394 14.26 -3.16 -26.50
C VAL A 394 13.71 -4.51 -26.06
N LEU A 395 14.34 -5.12 -25.05
CA LEU A 395 13.81 -6.32 -24.40
C LEU A 395 12.89 -5.92 -23.26
N GLU A 396 11.61 -6.24 -23.41
CA GLU A 396 10.60 -6.13 -22.35
C GLU A 396 10.60 -7.38 -21.46
N PRO A 397 10.05 -7.33 -20.23
CA PRO A 397 9.80 -8.55 -19.45
C PRO A 397 8.96 -9.58 -20.21
N LEU A 398 9.08 -10.87 -19.87
CA LEU A 398 8.33 -11.94 -20.53
C LEU A 398 6.82 -11.73 -20.36
N ALA A 399 6.07 -12.03 -21.43
CA ALA A 399 4.62 -12.06 -21.36
C ALA A 399 4.17 -13.13 -20.33
N PRO A 400 2.98 -12.98 -19.72
CA PRO A 400 2.52 -13.89 -18.67
C PRO A 400 2.53 -15.38 -19.07
N ASP A 401 2.20 -15.70 -20.32
CA ASP A 401 2.15 -17.08 -20.82
C ASP A 401 3.57 -17.66 -21.00
N ASP A 402 4.50 -16.86 -21.54
CA ASP A 402 5.91 -17.25 -21.67
C ASP A 402 6.59 -17.39 -20.30
N ALA A 403 6.24 -16.51 -19.36
CA ALA A 403 6.70 -16.58 -17.99
C ALA A 403 6.16 -17.84 -17.28
N ASP A 404 4.90 -18.22 -17.47
CA ASP A 404 4.34 -19.47 -16.94
C ASP A 404 5.00 -20.70 -17.57
N ALA A 405 5.22 -20.69 -18.89
CA ALA A 405 5.94 -21.76 -19.58
C ALA A 405 7.38 -21.90 -19.06
N TYR A 406 8.07 -20.78 -18.85
CA TYR A 406 9.41 -20.75 -18.25
C TYR A 406 9.41 -21.34 -16.84
N LEU A 407 8.43 -20.97 -16.01
CA LEU A 407 8.29 -21.52 -14.65
C LEU A 407 7.99 -23.02 -14.64
N ARG A 408 7.13 -23.52 -15.55
CA ARG A 408 6.86 -24.95 -15.69
C ARG A 408 8.09 -25.74 -16.11
N HIS A 409 8.92 -25.16 -16.97
CA HIS A 409 10.18 -25.76 -17.35
C HIS A 409 11.18 -25.82 -16.19
N LEU A 410 11.29 -24.74 -15.40
CA LEU A 410 12.21 -24.67 -14.27
C LEU A 410 11.81 -25.56 -13.09
N ASN A 411 10.52 -25.58 -12.76
CA ASN A 411 10.00 -26.36 -11.64
C ASN A 411 8.57 -26.86 -11.97
N PRO A 412 8.45 -28.10 -12.47
CA PRO A 412 7.16 -28.70 -12.82
C PRO A 412 6.20 -28.85 -11.63
N GLU A 413 6.71 -28.89 -10.41
CA GLU A 413 5.91 -29.11 -9.18
C GLU A 413 5.17 -27.84 -8.71
N LEU A 414 5.50 -26.67 -9.27
CA LEU A 414 4.85 -25.42 -8.87
C LEU A 414 3.37 -25.44 -9.21
N THR A 415 2.51 -25.19 -8.21
CA THR A 415 1.07 -25.07 -8.43
C THR A 415 0.73 -23.87 -9.32
N PRO A 416 -0.38 -23.91 -10.09
CA PRO A 416 -0.80 -22.78 -10.92
C PRO A 416 -0.94 -21.45 -10.14
N THR A 417 -1.44 -21.53 -8.90
CA THR A 417 -1.58 -20.37 -8.00
C THR A 417 -0.21 -19.77 -7.65
N ARG A 418 0.78 -20.62 -7.35
CA ARG A 418 2.13 -20.17 -7.03
C ARG A 418 2.83 -19.56 -8.25
N ARG A 419 2.68 -20.15 -9.44
CA ARG A 419 3.23 -19.59 -10.68
C ARG A 419 2.67 -18.19 -10.98
N LYS A 420 1.35 -18.01 -10.90
CA LYS A 420 0.72 -16.67 -11.05
C LYS A 420 1.25 -15.65 -10.04
N ALA A 421 1.46 -16.06 -8.77
CA ALA A 421 2.05 -15.20 -7.76
C ALA A 421 3.50 -14.80 -8.11
N ILE A 422 4.32 -15.76 -8.55
CA ILE A 422 5.71 -15.53 -8.97
C ILE A 422 5.78 -14.61 -10.20
N VAL A 423 4.90 -14.78 -11.20
CA VAL A 423 4.84 -13.88 -12.37
C VAL A 423 4.49 -12.46 -11.95
N LYS A 424 3.49 -12.29 -11.08
CA LYS A 424 3.10 -10.97 -10.54
C LYS A 424 4.23 -10.32 -9.76
N GLU A 425 4.90 -11.10 -8.91
CA GLU A 425 6.00 -10.64 -8.05
C GLU A 425 7.23 -10.23 -8.87
N SER A 426 7.65 -11.09 -9.82
CA SER A 426 8.80 -10.87 -10.70
C SER A 426 8.60 -9.84 -11.80
N ARG A 427 7.33 -9.47 -12.07
CA ARG A 427 6.92 -8.67 -13.24
C ARG A 427 7.39 -9.26 -14.58
N GLY A 428 7.54 -10.58 -14.66
CA GLY A 428 7.97 -11.28 -15.88
C GLY A 428 9.48 -11.24 -16.16
N LEU A 429 10.33 -10.77 -15.23
CA LEU A 429 11.77 -10.76 -15.42
C LEU A 429 12.37 -12.18 -15.30
N PRO A 430 12.98 -12.75 -16.36
CA PRO A 430 13.49 -14.13 -16.36
C PRO A 430 14.43 -14.47 -15.20
N LEU A 431 15.41 -13.60 -14.91
CA LEU A 431 16.35 -13.89 -13.82
C LEU A 431 15.62 -14.02 -12.47
N THR A 432 14.66 -13.12 -12.22
CA THR A 432 13.86 -13.14 -11.00
C THR A 432 12.92 -14.33 -10.95
N LEU A 433 12.28 -14.67 -12.08
CA LEU A 433 11.46 -15.88 -12.23
C LEU A 433 12.25 -17.13 -11.84
N ARG A 434 13.50 -17.26 -12.34
CA ARG A 434 14.39 -18.38 -12.01
C ARG A 434 14.61 -18.51 -10.52
N PHE A 435 14.99 -17.44 -9.83
CA PHE A 435 15.22 -17.55 -8.39
C PHE A 435 13.93 -17.81 -7.58
N LEU A 436 12.82 -17.14 -7.91
CA LEU A 436 11.55 -17.34 -7.21
C LEU A 436 10.93 -18.74 -7.45
N ALA A 437 11.22 -19.38 -8.58
CA ALA A 437 10.78 -20.74 -8.87
C ALA A 437 11.53 -21.81 -8.07
N LEU A 438 12.77 -21.51 -7.68
CA LEU A 438 13.74 -22.49 -7.22
C LEU A 438 13.99 -22.50 -5.71
N ALA A 439 13.42 -21.57 -4.94
CA ALA A 439 13.59 -21.56 -3.49
C ALA A 439 12.27 -21.40 -2.74
N GLU A 440 12.17 -22.11 -1.61
CA GLU A 440 10.97 -22.17 -0.76
C GLU A 440 10.70 -20.83 -0.06
N ASP A 441 11.76 -20.14 0.41
CA ASP A 441 11.68 -18.81 0.99
C ASP A 441 11.95 -17.70 -0.03
N SER A 442 10.89 -16.99 -0.42
CA SER A 442 10.94 -15.85 -1.35
C SER A 442 11.98 -14.78 -1.01
N ALA A 443 12.27 -14.53 0.28
CA ALA A 443 13.18 -13.47 0.69
C ALA A 443 14.63 -13.83 0.36
N THR A 444 15.03 -15.08 0.63
CA THR A 444 16.37 -15.59 0.36
C THR A 444 16.60 -15.79 -1.15
N SER A 445 15.58 -16.22 -1.90
CA SER A 445 15.65 -16.30 -3.37
C SER A 445 15.87 -14.94 -4.02
N VAL A 446 15.15 -13.92 -3.55
CA VAL A 446 15.26 -12.55 -4.05
C VAL A 446 16.63 -11.97 -3.66
N MET A 447 17.18 -12.31 -2.49
CA MET A 447 18.58 -11.98 -2.17
C MET A 447 19.56 -12.55 -3.21
N ALA A 448 19.44 -13.83 -3.55
CA ALA A 448 20.30 -14.50 -4.54
C ALA A 448 20.24 -13.82 -5.92
N ALA A 449 19.04 -13.45 -6.38
CA ALA A 449 18.81 -12.80 -7.67
C ALA A 449 19.49 -11.42 -7.81
N PHE A 450 19.73 -10.75 -6.69
CA PHE A 450 20.27 -9.39 -6.66
C PHE A 450 21.71 -9.30 -6.13
N GLN A 451 22.29 -10.38 -5.61
CA GLN A 451 23.63 -10.36 -5.02
C GLN A 451 24.72 -9.91 -6.01
N SER A 452 24.75 -10.50 -7.20
CA SER A 452 25.70 -10.13 -8.26
C SER A 452 25.59 -8.66 -8.69
N ARG A 453 24.43 -8.05 -8.49
CA ARG A 453 24.11 -6.68 -8.85
C ARG A 453 24.66 -5.72 -7.81
N LEU A 454 24.52 -6.07 -6.53
CA LEU A 454 25.02 -5.29 -5.40
C LEU A 454 26.54 -5.38 -5.27
N ASP A 455 27.13 -6.53 -5.59
CA ASP A 455 28.60 -6.71 -5.54
C ASP A 455 29.35 -5.88 -6.60
N LYS A 456 28.65 -5.42 -7.65
CA LYS A 456 29.22 -4.55 -8.69
C LYS A 456 29.21 -3.08 -8.32
N LEU A 457 28.41 -2.70 -7.33
CA LEU A 457 28.36 -1.31 -6.86
C LEU A 457 29.63 -1.00 -6.07
N GLN A 458 30.07 0.25 -6.13
CA GLN A 458 31.10 0.77 -5.23
C GLN A 458 30.66 0.55 -3.77
N PRO A 459 31.61 0.34 -2.83
CA PRO A 459 31.26 0.02 -1.44
C PRO A 459 30.32 1.04 -0.77
N LEU A 460 30.49 2.33 -1.06
CA LEU A 460 29.63 3.39 -0.54
C LEU A 460 28.23 3.36 -1.17
N HIS A 461 28.12 3.27 -2.50
CA HIS A 461 26.84 3.14 -3.22
C HIS A 461 26.05 1.92 -2.74
N ARG A 462 26.73 0.78 -2.53
CA ARG A 462 26.10 -0.39 -1.93
C ARG A 462 25.52 -0.08 -0.56
N LYS A 463 26.26 0.56 0.34
CA LYS A 463 25.77 0.94 1.68
C LYS A 463 24.58 1.90 1.60
N VAL A 464 24.66 2.94 0.77
CA VAL A 464 23.57 3.90 0.54
C VAL A 464 22.29 3.19 0.11
N LEU A 465 22.38 2.30 -0.88
CA LEU A 465 21.24 1.53 -1.36
C LEU A 465 20.66 0.60 -0.28
N LEU A 466 21.51 -0.12 0.46
CA LEU A 466 21.08 -1.01 1.54
C LEU A 466 20.39 -0.25 2.68
N TYR A 467 20.92 0.92 3.06
CA TYR A 467 20.36 1.74 4.14
C TYR A 467 19.04 2.37 3.69
N ALA A 468 18.99 2.91 2.46
CA ALA A 468 17.78 3.47 1.89
C ALA A 468 16.64 2.43 1.76
N ALA A 469 16.98 1.17 1.47
CA ALA A 469 16.01 0.09 1.36
C ALA A 469 15.28 -0.23 2.67
N LEU A 470 15.89 0.09 3.82
CA LEU A 470 15.30 -0.14 5.14
C LEU A 470 14.17 0.85 5.46
N GLY A 471 14.13 2.00 4.78
CA GLY A 471 13.12 3.03 4.97
C GLY A 471 11.70 2.55 4.62
N MET A 472 10.70 3.00 5.39
CA MET A 472 9.30 2.58 5.27
C MET A 472 8.42 3.83 5.14
N PRO A 473 7.75 4.09 3.99
CA PRO A 473 7.96 3.50 2.67
C PRO A 473 9.25 4.00 1.98
N ALA A 474 9.88 5.05 2.51
CA ALA A 474 11.00 5.75 1.91
C ALA A 474 12.12 6.03 2.93
N SER A 475 13.26 6.47 2.42
CA SER A 475 14.39 7.03 3.15
C SER A 475 14.57 8.51 2.81
N TRP A 476 15.55 9.17 3.42
CA TRP A 476 15.86 10.58 3.19
C TRP A 476 17.36 10.77 2.93
N PRO A 477 17.76 11.61 1.96
CA PRO A 477 19.16 11.97 1.75
C PRO A 477 19.83 12.52 3.01
N GLY A 478 19.13 13.36 3.79
CA GLY A 478 19.68 13.93 5.03
C GLY A 478 20.05 12.86 6.08
N LEU A 479 19.21 11.83 6.24
CA LEU A 479 19.51 10.70 7.13
C LEU A 479 20.72 9.89 6.62
N LEU A 480 20.82 9.68 5.31
CA LEU A 480 21.95 8.95 4.73
C LEU A 480 23.26 9.72 4.90
N ARG A 481 23.23 11.06 4.79
CA ARG A 481 24.36 11.94 5.07
C ARG A 481 24.79 11.86 6.54
N GLU A 482 23.85 11.88 7.48
CA GLU A 482 24.14 11.71 8.92
C GLU A 482 24.81 10.35 9.20
N LEU A 483 24.37 9.29 8.52
CA LEU A 483 24.86 7.93 8.74
C LEU A 483 26.18 7.58 8.02
N LEU A 484 26.42 8.17 6.84
CA LEU A 484 27.49 7.75 5.92
C LEU A 484 28.46 8.89 5.53
N GLY A 485 28.18 10.14 5.91
CA GLY A 485 28.99 11.32 5.58
C GLY A 485 28.59 12.01 4.27
N GLU A 486 29.21 13.16 3.97
CA GLU A 486 28.88 14.00 2.80
C GLU A 486 29.12 13.30 1.45
N GLU A 487 30.07 12.37 1.39
CA GLU A 487 30.34 11.57 0.18
C GLU A 487 29.11 10.77 -0.29
N SER A 488 28.14 10.52 0.61
CA SER A 488 26.92 9.80 0.28
C SER A 488 25.99 10.56 -0.67
N ASP A 489 26.05 11.90 -0.73
CA ASP A 489 25.21 12.69 -1.64
C ASP A 489 25.51 12.37 -3.12
N ALA A 490 26.80 12.26 -3.47
CA ALA A 490 27.23 11.85 -4.80
C ALA A 490 26.76 10.42 -5.12
N ALA A 491 26.88 9.50 -4.15
CA ALA A 491 26.40 8.13 -4.32
C ALA A 491 24.87 8.03 -4.49
N VAL A 492 24.09 8.86 -3.79
CA VAL A 492 22.63 8.97 -3.99
C VAL A 492 22.33 9.45 -5.41
N ALA A 493 23.00 10.50 -5.88
CA ALA A 493 22.80 11.02 -7.23
C ALA A 493 23.14 9.98 -8.32
N ASP A 494 24.22 9.23 -8.13
CA ASP A 494 24.62 8.16 -9.05
C ASP A 494 23.60 7.01 -9.06
N LEU A 495 23.15 6.56 -7.89
CA LEU A 495 22.15 5.48 -7.79
C LEU A 495 20.78 5.88 -8.35
N ILE A 496 20.41 7.16 -8.29
CA ILE A 496 19.22 7.68 -8.98
C ILE A 496 19.43 7.64 -10.49
N ALA A 497 20.57 8.13 -10.99
CA ALA A 497 20.90 8.09 -12.42
C ALA A 497 20.96 6.66 -12.98
N GLU A 498 21.41 5.71 -12.16
CA GLU A 498 21.45 4.28 -12.48
C GLU A 498 20.11 3.55 -12.34
N GLY A 499 19.09 4.22 -11.78
CA GLY A 499 17.75 3.69 -11.60
C GLY A 499 17.62 2.66 -10.47
N TYR A 500 18.56 2.65 -9.51
CA TYR A 500 18.45 1.88 -8.27
C TYR A 500 17.53 2.60 -7.26
N LEU A 501 17.61 3.94 -7.23
CA LEU A 501 16.80 4.80 -6.38
C LEU A 501 15.93 5.73 -7.22
N ALA A 502 14.83 6.18 -6.64
CA ALA A 502 13.92 7.18 -7.19
C ALA A 502 13.67 8.28 -6.14
N CYS A 503 13.63 9.52 -6.60
CA CYS A 503 13.40 10.71 -5.77
C CYS A 503 12.40 11.62 -6.48
N ASP A 504 11.46 12.18 -5.74
CA ASP A 504 10.53 13.18 -6.26
C ASP A 504 11.24 14.54 -6.33
N GLY A 505 11.63 14.96 -7.53
CA GLY A 505 12.40 16.19 -7.75
C GLY A 505 13.89 16.06 -7.41
N ALA A 506 14.55 17.21 -7.21
CA ALA A 506 15.97 17.24 -6.87
C ALA A 506 16.18 16.74 -5.41
N PRO A 507 17.17 15.85 -5.17
CA PRO A 507 17.43 15.31 -3.85
C PRO A 507 17.82 16.41 -2.86
N SER A 508 17.13 16.45 -1.72
CA SER A 508 17.34 17.36 -0.60
C SER A 508 17.09 16.64 0.72
N ASP A 509 17.42 17.24 1.86
CA ASP A 509 17.36 16.54 3.16
C ASP A 509 15.95 16.04 3.53
N GLY A 510 14.91 16.72 3.06
CA GLY A 510 13.52 16.34 3.25
C GLY A 510 12.91 15.51 2.12
N SER A 511 13.61 15.30 1.00
CA SER A 511 13.04 14.60 -0.15
C SER A 511 12.93 13.10 0.10
N SER A 512 11.80 12.52 -0.32
CA SER A 512 11.52 11.10 -0.20
C SER A 512 12.34 10.31 -1.21
N LEU A 513 13.14 9.37 -0.72
CA LEU A 513 13.98 8.48 -1.52
C LEU A 513 13.43 7.05 -1.44
N THR A 514 13.09 6.46 -2.58
CA THR A 514 12.57 5.10 -2.65
C THR A 514 13.48 4.22 -3.49
N VAL A 515 13.51 2.92 -3.18
CA VAL A 515 14.16 1.94 -4.06
C VAL A 515 13.24 1.66 -5.23
N ALA A 516 13.74 1.88 -6.45
CA ALA A 516 12.92 1.84 -7.66
C ALA A 516 12.31 0.45 -7.95
N ASP A 517 13.04 -0.61 -7.60
CA ASP A 517 12.58 -1.99 -7.72
C ASP A 517 12.13 -2.54 -6.34
N PRO A 518 10.83 -2.85 -6.14
CA PRO A 518 10.34 -3.40 -4.88
C PRO A 518 10.99 -4.72 -4.46
N LEU A 519 11.43 -5.55 -5.42
CA LEU A 519 12.14 -6.79 -5.11
C LEU A 519 13.57 -6.52 -4.68
N LEU A 520 14.24 -5.54 -5.31
CA LEU A 520 15.53 -5.08 -4.82
C LEU A 520 15.41 -4.56 -3.39
N LYS A 521 14.36 -3.79 -3.08
CA LYS A 521 14.12 -3.30 -1.71
C LYS A 521 14.06 -4.45 -0.71
N ARG A 522 13.29 -5.50 -1.03
CA ARG A 522 13.17 -6.71 -0.21
C ARG A 522 14.49 -7.48 -0.11
N ALA A 523 15.23 -7.62 -1.22
CA ALA A 523 16.54 -8.26 -1.26
C ALA A 523 17.56 -7.52 -0.40
N ALA A 524 17.64 -6.20 -0.55
CA ALA A 524 18.59 -5.32 0.12
C ALA A 524 18.55 -5.51 1.64
N CYS A 525 17.34 -5.54 2.22
CA CYS A 525 17.18 -5.77 3.66
C CYS A 525 17.73 -7.12 4.14
N GLN A 526 17.88 -8.14 3.28
CA GLN A 526 18.42 -9.44 3.67
C GLN A 526 19.95 -9.49 3.73
N PHE A 527 20.64 -8.56 3.04
CA PHE A 527 22.11 -8.47 3.08
C PHE A 527 22.63 -7.88 4.39
N LEU A 528 21.80 -7.12 5.09
CA LEU A 528 22.13 -6.55 6.40
C LEU A 528 22.04 -7.62 7.49
N SER A 529 23.01 -7.62 8.40
CA SER A 529 22.95 -8.45 9.61
C SER A 529 21.76 -8.06 10.50
N LYS A 530 21.38 -8.91 11.46
CA LYS A 530 20.34 -8.56 12.44
C LYS A 530 20.74 -7.31 13.23
N GLU A 531 21.99 -7.25 13.66
CA GLU A 531 22.55 -6.13 14.43
C GLU A 531 22.54 -4.81 13.64
N GLU A 532 23.00 -4.82 12.39
CA GLU A 532 22.95 -3.62 11.54
C GLU A 532 21.53 -3.13 11.29
N ARG A 533 20.57 -4.04 11.06
CA ARG A 533 19.15 -3.65 10.89
C ARG A 533 18.59 -2.98 12.14
N THR A 534 18.86 -3.54 13.33
CA THR A 534 18.43 -2.95 14.59
C THR A 534 19.01 -1.54 14.77
N ARG A 535 20.33 -1.39 14.57
CA ARG A 535 21.00 -0.08 14.65
C ARG A 535 20.43 0.95 13.67
N LEU A 536 20.16 0.53 12.44
CA LEU A 536 19.60 1.43 11.43
C LEU A 536 18.16 1.81 11.76
N HIS A 537 17.31 0.87 12.19
CA HIS A 537 15.96 1.19 12.64
C HIS A 537 15.96 2.20 13.79
N GLU A 538 16.92 2.11 14.72
CA GLU A 538 17.09 3.11 15.76
C GLU A 538 17.46 4.49 15.19
N ALA A 539 18.38 4.56 14.22
CA ALA A 539 18.74 5.82 13.56
C ALA A 539 17.55 6.46 12.82
N TYR A 540 16.75 5.64 12.12
CA TYR A 540 15.50 6.11 11.50
C TYR A 540 14.53 6.66 12.54
N TRP A 541 14.34 5.98 13.67
CA TRP A 541 13.50 6.49 14.74
C TRP A 541 14.01 7.84 15.26
N ARG A 542 15.31 7.97 15.55
CA ARG A 542 15.91 9.25 16.02
C ARG A 542 15.71 10.37 15.02
N TRP A 543 15.80 10.08 13.72
CA TRP A 543 15.51 11.05 12.68
C TRP A 543 14.02 11.43 12.67
N LEU A 544 13.12 10.47 12.81
CA LEU A 544 11.68 10.71 12.66
C LEU A 544 11.00 11.27 13.90
N LYS A 545 11.55 11.05 15.10
CA LYS A 545 10.83 11.29 16.37
C LYS A 545 10.43 12.75 16.60
N ASP A 546 11.15 13.71 16.04
CA ASP A 546 10.93 15.15 16.27
C ASP A 546 10.18 15.84 15.12
N ARG A 547 9.70 15.07 14.14
CA ARG A 547 8.97 15.59 12.98
C ARG A 547 7.46 15.58 13.22
N ASP A 548 6.82 16.69 12.88
CA ASP A 548 5.39 16.89 13.10
C ASP A 548 4.52 16.15 12.08
N GLY A 549 3.39 15.63 12.56
CA GLY A 549 2.36 15.01 11.76
C GLY A 549 2.23 13.50 11.98
N VAL A 550 1.00 13.01 11.83
CA VAL A 550 0.62 11.60 12.05
C VAL A 550 1.50 10.65 11.24
N TYR A 551 1.82 11.02 9.99
CA TYR A 551 2.67 10.22 9.11
C TYR A 551 4.03 9.91 9.75
N TYR A 552 4.75 10.94 10.20
CA TYR A 552 6.08 10.75 10.80
C TYR A 552 6.01 10.07 12.17
N ALA A 553 4.99 10.37 12.97
CA ALA A 553 4.78 9.71 14.26
C ALA A 553 4.58 8.18 14.10
N VAL A 554 3.78 7.75 13.12
CA VAL A 554 3.57 6.33 12.81
C VAL A 554 4.85 5.67 12.31
N LEU A 555 5.60 6.33 11.43
CA LEU A 555 6.87 5.80 10.94
C LEU A 555 7.92 5.70 12.06
N ALA A 556 8.00 6.71 12.93
CA ALA A 556 8.87 6.68 14.10
C ALA A 556 8.54 5.49 15.00
N ALA A 557 7.26 5.24 15.25
CA ALA A 557 6.81 4.10 16.05
C ALA A 557 7.21 2.75 15.42
N GLU A 558 7.00 2.62 14.12
CA GLU A 558 7.33 1.42 13.35
C GLU A 558 8.83 1.11 13.29
N HIS A 559 9.67 2.14 13.21
CA HIS A 559 11.12 1.99 13.28
C HIS A 559 11.58 1.69 14.71
N ALA A 560 11.03 2.36 15.74
CA ALA A 560 11.33 2.07 17.14
C ALA A 560 11.01 0.62 17.51
N GLN A 561 9.86 0.10 17.10
CA GLN A 561 9.47 -1.29 17.37
C GLN A 561 10.44 -2.29 16.73
N ARG A 562 10.87 -2.06 15.48
CA ARG A 562 11.85 -2.92 14.80
C ARG A 562 13.27 -2.80 15.38
N ALA A 563 13.56 -1.69 16.06
CA ALA A 563 14.76 -1.52 16.85
C ALA A 563 14.68 -2.19 18.24
N GLY A 564 13.51 -2.70 18.65
CA GLY A 564 13.29 -3.24 20.00
C GLY A 564 13.05 -2.18 21.07
N LEU A 565 12.75 -0.93 20.70
CA LEU A 565 12.48 0.20 21.58
C LEU A 565 10.97 0.32 21.84
N GLU A 566 10.39 -0.62 22.58
CA GLU A 566 8.93 -0.73 22.75
C GLU A 566 8.29 0.52 23.40
N ALA A 567 8.91 1.06 24.46
CA ALA A 567 8.42 2.26 25.12
C ALA A 567 8.38 3.47 24.18
N GLU A 568 9.43 3.67 23.36
CA GLU A 568 9.48 4.76 22.40
C GLU A 568 8.50 4.55 21.23
N ALA A 569 8.26 3.29 20.84
CA ALA A 569 7.22 2.96 19.88
C ALA A 569 5.81 3.28 20.43
N ALA A 570 5.55 2.95 21.70
CA ALA A 570 4.30 3.29 22.37
C ALA A 570 4.08 4.81 22.41
N ARG A 571 5.07 5.60 22.87
CA ARG A 571 5.00 7.06 22.86
C ARG A 571 4.73 7.64 21.48
N ALA A 572 5.39 7.13 20.45
CA ALA A 572 5.19 7.60 19.08
C ALA A 572 3.79 7.26 18.54
N TYR A 573 3.24 6.08 18.86
CA TYR A 573 1.85 5.75 18.56
C TYR A 573 0.85 6.62 19.33
N LEU A 574 1.12 6.96 20.60
CA LEU A 574 0.27 7.88 21.36
C LEU A 574 0.23 9.27 20.71
N ARG A 575 1.36 9.81 20.26
CA ARG A 575 1.38 11.09 19.53
C ARG A 575 0.56 11.04 18.24
N ALA A 576 0.65 9.93 17.49
CA ALA A 576 -0.19 9.71 16.30
C ALA A 576 -1.68 9.64 16.67
N ALA A 577 -2.01 8.96 17.78
CA ALA A 577 -3.36 8.81 18.28
C ALA A 577 -3.96 10.15 18.72
N GLU A 578 -3.24 10.94 19.51
CA GLU A 578 -3.66 12.26 19.98
C GLU A 578 -3.86 13.25 18.83
N ALA A 579 -2.95 13.26 17.86
CA ALA A 579 -3.10 14.09 16.67
C ALA A 579 -4.37 13.74 15.87
N GLN A 580 -4.65 12.44 15.67
CA GLN A 580 -5.87 11.99 15.01
C GLN A 580 -7.13 12.21 15.86
N LYS A 581 -7.06 12.06 17.18
CA LYS A 581 -8.14 12.36 18.12
C LYS A 581 -8.52 13.85 18.02
N ALA A 582 -7.53 14.75 18.02
CA ALA A 582 -7.73 16.19 17.87
C ALA A 582 -8.40 16.56 16.53
N GLU A 583 -8.09 15.83 15.46
CA GLU A 583 -8.72 15.97 14.14
C GLU A 583 -10.10 15.27 14.04
N GLY A 584 -10.54 14.55 15.09
CA GLY A 584 -11.81 13.82 15.11
C GLY A 584 -11.79 12.49 14.34
N VAL A 585 -10.61 11.97 13.98
CA VAL A 585 -10.39 10.70 13.27
C VAL A 585 -10.34 9.53 14.28
N PHE A 586 -11.45 9.27 14.97
CA PHE A 586 -11.52 8.36 16.12
C PHE A 586 -11.06 6.92 15.80
N ARG A 587 -11.51 6.32 14.69
CA ARG A 587 -11.06 4.95 14.29
C ARG A 587 -9.56 4.88 13.97
N GLY A 588 -8.98 5.98 13.49
CA GLY A 588 -7.55 6.08 13.30
C GLY A 588 -6.85 6.10 14.65
N ALA A 589 -7.28 7.01 15.52
CA ALA A 589 -6.73 7.17 16.86
C ALA A 589 -6.81 5.88 17.68
N GLU A 590 -7.96 5.20 17.68
CA GLU A 590 -8.18 3.91 18.35
C GLU A 590 -7.14 2.87 17.92
N ARG A 591 -6.89 2.72 16.61
CA ARG A 591 -5.87 1.80 16.08
C ARG A 591 -4.48 2.13 16.61
N HIS A 592 -4.16 3.41 16.79
CA HIS A 592 -2.87 3.83 17.32
C HIS A 592 -2.78 3.66 18.84
N TYR A 593 -3.81 3.98 19.61
CA TYR A 593 -3.85 3.69 21.05
C TYR A 593 -3.75 2.19 21.34
N LEU A 594 -4.45 1.33 20.60
CA LEU A 594 -4.37 -0.12 20.79
C LEU A 594 -2.94 -0.64 20.53
N LYS A 595 -2.26 -0.10 19.52
CA LYS A 595 -0.85 -0.40 19.28
C LYS A 595 0.05 0.13 20.39
N ALA A 596 -0.21 1.33 20.89
CA ALA A 596 0.53 1.90 22.01
C ALA A 596 0.35 1.06 23.28
N LEU A 597 -0.88 0.66 23.61
CA LEU A 597 -1.22 -0.14 24.79
C LEU A 597 -0.50 -1.49 24.80
N ALA A 598 -0.41 -2.15 23.64
CA ALA A 598 0.30 -3.42 23.51
C ALA A 598 1.81 -3.31 23.77
N LEU A 599 2.41 -2.14 23.51
CA LEU A 599 3.85 -1.87 23.62
C LEU A 599 4.22 -1.08 24.89
N ALA A 600 3.23 -0.52 25.59
CA ALA A 600 3.46 0.34 26.75
C ALA A 600 4.07 -0.44 27.92
N PRO A 601 5.03 0.16 28.65
CA PRO A 601 5.52 -0.34 29.94
C PRO A 601 4.38 -0.60 30.93
N ALA A 602 4.55 -1.57 31.83
CA ALA A 602 3.49 -2.01 32.73
C ALA A 602 2.90 -0.88 33.61
N ASP A 603 3.73 0.08 33.99
CA ASP A 603 3.38 1.27 34.76
C ASP A 603 2.66 2.36 33.94
N GLU A 604 2.88 2.42 32.63
CA GLU A 604 2.21 3.38 31.72
C GLU A 604 0.90 2.83 31.13
N ARG A 605 0.66 1.52 31.15
CA ARG A 605 -0.52 0.87 30.53
C ARG A 605 -1.86 1.40 31.04
N SER A 606 -1.99 1.65 32.34
CA SER A 606 -3.25 2.17 32.91
C SER A 606 -3.58 3.55 32.32
N ALA A 607 -2.60 4.43 32.20
CA ALA A 607 -2.77 5.75 31.62
C ALA A 607 -3.19 5.68 30.13
N VAL A 608 -2.54 4.81 29.34
CA VAL A 608 -2.91 4.60 27.93
C VAL A 608 -4.33 4.04 27.80
N HIS A 609 -4.70 3.11 28.68
CA HIS A 609 -6.03 2.52 28.71
C HIS A 609 -7.12 3.56 29.05
N LEU A 610 -6.83 4.48 29.98
CA LEU A 610 -7.71 5.61 30.31
C LEU A 610 -7.86 6.60 29.14
N GLN A 611 -6.78 6.95 28.46
CA GLN A 611 -6.83 7.81 27.26
C GLN A 611 -7.66 7.18 26.14
N LEU A 612 -7.50 5.87 25.95
CA LEU A 612 -8.29 5.10 24.99
C LEU A 612 -9.77 5.04 25.43
N ALA A 613 -10.07 4.85 26.71
CA ALA A 613 -11.45 4.92 27.21
C ALA A 613 -12.07 6.32 27.02
N GLU A 614 -11.31 7.38 27.23
CA GLU A 614 -11.75 8.76 26.95
C GLU A 614 -12.04 8.96 25.45
N LEU A 615 -11.21 8.40 24.55
CA LEU A 615 -11.48 8.40 23.11
C LEU A 615 -12.84 7.76 22.78
N HIS A 616 -13.14 6.60 23.36
CA HIS A 616 -14.43 5.91 23.13
C HIS A 616 -15.61 6.70 23.70
N LEU A 617 -15.41 7.35 24.84
CA LEU A 617 -16.40 8.28 25.38
C LEU A 617 -16.65 9.41 24.38
N GLU A 618 -15.60 10.09 23.88
CA GLU A 618 -15.72 11.16 22.89
C GLU A 618 -16.33 10.71 21.55
N ALA A 619 -15.99 9.51 21.09
CA ALA A 619 -16.51 8.90 19.87
C ALA A 619 -17.98 8.44 20.00
N GLY A 620 -18.56 8.47 21.20
CA GLY A 620 -19.95 8.12 21.44
C GLY A 620 -20.20 6.62 21.61
N SER A 621 -19.22 5.89 22.14
CA SER A 621 -19.33 4.46 22.51
C SER A 621 -19.19 4.26 24.04
N PRO A 622 -20.10 4.84 24.85
CA PRO A 622 -20.00 4.80 26.31
C PRO A 622 -20.10 3.38 26.90
N GLU A 623 -20.73 2.42 26.22
CA GLU A 623 -20.81 1.02 26.65
C GLU A 623 -19.40 0.40 26.72
N THR A 624 -18.58 0.62 25.70
CA THR A 624 -17.20 0.14 25.63
C THR A 624 -16.35 0.67 26.79
N VAL A 625 -16.60 1.92 27.21
CA VAL A 625 -15.93 2.53 28.37
C VAL A 625 -16.25 1.78 29.65
N LEU A 626 -17.51 1.36 29.85
CA LEU A 626 -17.91 0.60 31.03
C LEU A 626 -17.30 -0.79 31.04
N ASP A 627 -17.31 -1.47 29.90
CA ASP A 627 -16.74 -2.81 29.75
C ASP A 627 -15.23 -2.79 30.03
N TRP A 628 -14.52 -1.79 29.51
CA TRP A 628 -13.06 -1.70 29.63
C TRP A 628 -12.57 -1.23 30.99
N LEU A 629 -13.35 -0.43 31.69
CA LEU A 629 -12.99 0.09 33.00
C LEU A 629 -13.63 -0.72 34.13
N GLU A 630 -14.33 -1.81 33.83
CA GLU A 630 -15.01 -2.64 34.84
C GLU A 630 -14.03 -3.06 35.95
N GLY A 631 -14.46 -2.87 37.21
CA GLY A 631 -13.64 -3.18 38.39
C GLY A 631 -12.53 -2.18 38.73
N SER A 632 -12.21 -1.20 37.87
CA SER A 632 -11.25 -0.15 38.19
C SER A 632 -11.79 0.83 39.24
N SER A 633 -10.93 1.17 40.21
CA SER A 633 -11.21 2.14 41.28
C SER A 633 -10.37 3.42 41.18
N GLU A 634 -9.56 3.56 40.12
CA GLU A 634 -8.78 4.78 39.90
C GLU A 634 -9.71 5.99 39.70
N PRO A 635 -9.41 7.17 40.28
CA PRO A 635 -10.31 8.33 40.21
C PRO A 635 -10.76 8.69 38.79
N GLU A 636 -9.84 8.60 37.83
CA GLU A 636 -10.12 8.91 36.43
C GLU A 636 -11.00 7.84 35.76
N ALA A 637 -10.81 6.56 36.10
CA ALA A 637 -11.71 5.51 35.66
C ALA A 637 -13.14 5.72 36.20
N VAL A 638 -13.25 6.11 37.47
CA VAL A 638 -14.54 6.44 38.11
C VAL A 638 -15.23 7.62 37.41
N ARG A 639 -14.45 8.65 37.04
CA ARG A 639 -14.93 9.81 36.26
C ARG A 639 -15.50 9.35 34.91
N LEU A 640 -14.72 8.62 34.12
CA LEU A 640 -15.11 8.15 32.79
C LEU A 640 -16.31 7.19 32.84
N GLN A 641 -16.34 6.26 33.80
CA GLN A 641 -17.51 5.39 34.03
C GLN A 641 -18.77 6.20 34.35
N GLY A 642 -18.66 7.20 35.24
CA GLY A 642 -19.78 8.06 35.59
C GLY A 642 -20.31 8.86 34.39
N LEU A 643 -19.41 9.39 33.57
CA LEU A 643 -19.76 10.11 32.34
C LEU A 643 -20.38 9.19 31.29
N ALA A 644 -19.87 7.97 31.14
CA ALA A 644 -20.43 6.95 30.26
C ALA A 644 -21.85 6.54 30.68
N LEU A 645 -22.07 6.24 31.97
CA LEU A 645 -23.39 5.95 32.54
C LEU A 645 -24.38 7.11 32.32
N ALA A 646 -23.89 8.36 32.42
CA ALA A 646 -24.71 9.53 32.18
C ALA A 646 -25.18 9.62 30.73
N ARG A 647 -24.29 9.34 29.75
CA ARG A 647 -24.65 9.30 28.33
C ARG A 647 -25.64 8.18 27.98
N LEU A 648 -25.58 7.06 28.71
CA LEU A 648 -26.52 5.94 28.59
C LEU A 648 -27.87 6.19 29.26
N GLY A 649 -28.05 7.31 29.97
CA GLY A 649 -29.27 7.59 30.72
C GLY A 649 -29.45 6.73 31.97
N ARG A 650 -28.40 6.07 32.46
CA ARG A 650 -28.40 5.27 33.71
C ARG A 650 -28.26 6.21 34.92
N THR A 651 -29.25 7.09 35.10
CA THR A 651 -29.25 8.25 36.00
C THR A 651 -28.78 7.93 37.42
N LYS A 652 -29.33 6.87 38.04
CA LYS A 652 -29.01 6.51 39.43
C LYS A 652 -27.54 6.12 39.59
N GLU A 653 -27.03 5.31 38.66
CA GLU A 653 -25.67 4.78 38.71
C GLU A 653 -24.65 5.85 38.35
N ALA A 654 -24.94 6.66 37.32
CA ALA A 654 -24.13 7.81 36.95
C ALA A 654 -23.97 8.78 38.14
N ARG A 655 -25.06 9.07 38.85
CA ARG A 655 -25.03 9.96 40.02
C ARG A 655 -24.13 9.43 41.13
N ILE A 656 -24.22 8.13 41.45
CA ILE A 656 -23.35 7.49 42.46
C ILE A 656 -21.88 7.64 42.09
N GLN A 657 -21.51 7.36 40.83
CA GLN A 657 -20.12 7.41 40.38
C GLN A 657 -19.56 8.84 40.34
N LEU A 658 -20.33 9.76 39.76
CA LEU A 658 -19.92 11.16 39.61
C LEU A 658 -19.86 11.90 40.97
N GLU A 659 -20.81 11.65 41.88
CA GLU A 659 -20.74 12.19 43.25
C GLU A 659 -19.56 11.60 44.04
N ARG A 660 -19.25 10.31 43.82
CA ARG A 660 -18.06 9.66 44.41
C ARG A 660 -16.77 10.34 43.95
N TYR A 661 -16.64 10.62 42.66
CA TYR A 661 -15.49 11.34 42.10
C TYR A 661 -15.37 12.77 42.70
N LEU A 662 -16.48 13.53 42.75
CA LEU A 662 -16.50 14.91 43.28
C LEU A 662 -16.12 15.04 44.76
N LYS A 663 -16.21 13.97 45.57
CA LYS A 663 -15.71 14.00 46.96
C LYS A 663 -14.22 14.35 47.03
N SER A 664 -13.45 13.89 46.05
CA SER A 664 -12.00 14.07 45.94
C SER A 664 -11.59 15.19 44.97
N HIS A 665 -12.44 15.50 43.99
CA HIS A 665 -12.19 16.51 42.95
C HIS A 665 -13.30 17.57 42.96
N ARG A 666 -13.33 18.39 44.02
CA ARG A 666 -14.36 19.42 44.18
C ARG A 666 -14.30 20.41 43.03
N SER A 667 -15.46 20.77 42.50
CA SER A 667 -15.63 21.79 41.45
C SER A 667 -15.19 21.41 40.03
N ASP A 668 -15.06 20.12 39.70
CA ASP A 668 -14.88 19.68 38.31
C ASP A 668 -16.08 20.14 37.43
N PRO A 669 -15.88 21.06 36.46
CA PRO A 669 -16.98 21.62 35.69
C PRO A 669 -17.67 20.61 34.78
N GLU A 670 -16.94 19.65 34.21
CA GLU A 670 -17.50 18.65 33.31
C GLU A 670 -18.41 17.70 34.06
N VAL A 671 -17.96 17.19 35.20
CA VAL A 671 -18.76 16.31 36.06
C VAL A 671 -19.96 17.04 36.64
N THR A 672 -19.80 18.31 37.02
CA THR A 672 -20.91 19.14 37.51
C THR A 672 -21.99 19.31 36.45
N LEU A 673 -21.61 19.64 35.22
CA LEU A 673 -22.55 19.76 34.09
C LEU A 673 -23.20 18.41 33.75
N ALA A 674 -22.46 17.31 33.80
CA ALA A 674 -22.99 15.97 33.58
C ALA A 674 -24.06 15.60 34.63
N LEU A 675 -23.81 15.87 35.91
CA LEU A 675 -24.79 15.66 36.99
C LEU A 675 -26.06 16.50 36.81
N LEU A 676 -25.92 17.76 36.42
CA LEU A 676 -27.09 18.61 36.10
C LEU A 676 -27.86 18.06 34.89
N GLY A 677 -27.15 17.54 33.88
CA GLY A 677 -27.75 16.89 32.72
C GLY A 677 -28.65 15.68 33.04
N LEU A 678 -28.49 15.08 34.22
CA LEU A 678 -29.30 13.97 34.71
C LEU A 678 -30.62 14.40 35.36
N GLU A 679 -30.78 15.69 35.69
CA GLU A 679 -31.95 16.21 36.39
C GLU A 679 -33.12 16.49 35.44
N PRO A 680 -34.38 16.47 35.91
CA PRO A 680 -35.52 16.93 35.14
C PRO A 680 -35.33 18.35 34.61
N ALA A 681 -35.73 18.62 33.37
CA ALA A 681 -35.43 19.88 32.68
C ALA A 681 -35.83 21.15 33.46
N ARG A 682 -36.93 21.11 34.23
CA ARG A 682 -37.37 22.26 35.06
C ARG A 682 -36.43 22.55 36.22
N GLU A 683 -36.02 21.51 36.95
CA GLU A 683 -35.10 21.63 38.09
C GLU A 683 -33.70 22.02 37.61
N ARG A 684 -33.25 21.36 36.53
CA ARG A 684 -31.99 21.64 35.84
C ARG A 684 -31.87 23.10 35.42
N LEU A 685 -32.94 23.68 34.84
CA LEU A 685 -32.92 25.07 34.37
C LEU A 685 -32.65 26.06 35.51
N ALA A 686 -33.36 25.91 36.63
CA ALA A 686 -33.19 26.80 37.79
C ALA A 686 -31.75 26.78 38.32
N ARG A 687 -31.09 25.61 38.31
CA ARG A 687 -29.69 25.48 38.73
C ARG A 687 -28.72 26.02 37.68
N LEU A 688 -28.97 25.78 36.40
CA LEU A 688 -28.09 26.26 35.31
C LEU A 688 -28.09 27.78 35.18
N GLU A 689 -29.22 28.45 35.40
CA GLU A 689 -29.34 29.92 35.36
C GLU A 689 -28.55 30.59 36.50
N GLY A 690 -28.30 29.88 37.61
CA GLY A 690 -27.47 30.35 38.73
C GLY A 690 -25.97 30.09 38.58
N LEU A 691 -25.53 29.42 37.50
CA LEU A 691 -24.12 29.08 37.27
C LEU A 691 -23.49 29.98 36.21
N SER A 692 -22.23 30.38 36.45
CA SER A 692 -21.42 31.14 35.49
C SER A 692 -20.05 30.50 35.34
N PHE A 693 -19.62 30.32 34.09
CA PHE A 693 -18.29 29.80 33.71
C PHE A 693 -17.51 30.82 32.85
N ALA A 694 -17.72 32.11 33.09
CA ALA A 694 -17.06 33.18 32.35
C ALA A 694 -15.52 33.07 32.45
N GLY A 695 -14.82 33.23 31.32
CA GLY A 695 -13.36 33.11 31.24
C GLY A 695 -12.82 31.69 31.02
N MET A 696 -13.69 30.67 30.95
CA MET A 696 -13.32 29.29 30.64
C MET A 696 -14.05 28.82 29.37
N ASP A 697 -13.51 29.13 28.19
CA ASP A 697 -14.22 29.02 26.90
C ASP A 697 -14.86 27.65 26.63
N ALA A 698 -14.14 26.55 26.89
CA ALA A 698 -14.65 25.19 26.66
C ALA A 698 -15.81 24.81 27.61
N HIS A 699 -15.69 25.16 28.89
CA HIS A 699 -16.72 24.89 29.90
C HIS A 699 -17.92 25.82 29.73
N HIS A 700 -17.69 27.08 29.37
CA HIS A 700 -18.75 28.02 29.02
C HIS A 700 -19.56 27.52 27.82
N ALA A 701 -18.90 27.03 26.78
CA ALA A 701 -19.58 26.44 25.64
C ALA A 701 -20.41 25.20 26.01
N ALA A 702 -19.89 24.33 26.90
CA ALA A 702 -20.60 23.15 27.39
C ALA A 702 -21.83 23.52 28.22
N HIS A 703 -21.71 24.52 29.11
CA HIS A 703 -22.81 25.07 29.90
C HIS A 703 -23.92 25.65 29.01
N GLN A 704 -23.57 26.48 28.04
CA GLN A 704 -24.51 27.09 27.10
C GLN A 704 -25.21 26.05 26.22
N ARG A 705 -24.50 24.98 25.83
CA ARG A 705 -25.09 23.84 25.13
C ARG A 705 -26.13 23.12 26.00
N LEU A 706 -25.81 22.82 27.25
CA LEU A 706 -26.75 22.16 28.16
C LEU A 706 -27.97 23.04 28.44
N LEU A 707 -27.81 24.35 28.60
CA LEU A 707 -28.91 25.32 28.69
C LEU A 707 -29.81 25.26 27.46
N ALA A 708 -29.22 25.26 26.25
CA ALA A 708 -29.99 25.16 25.01
C ALA A 708 -30.78 23.85 24.88
N GLU A 709 -30.15 22.71 25.21
CA GLU A 709 -30.81 21.40 25.23
C GLU A 709 -31.99 21.40 26.23
N THR A 710 -31.80 22.02 27.41
CA THR A 710 -32.82 22.16 28.45
C THR A 710 -34.01 23.01 27.99
N TYR A 711 -33.75 24.18 27.40
CA TYR A 711 -34.80 25.01 26.80
C TYR A 711 -35.55 24.27 25.68
N GLY A 712 -34.83 23.51 24.85
CA GLY A 712 -35.40 22.70 23.78
C GLY A 712 -36.36 21.63 24.30
N GLN A 713 -36.01 20.92 25.38
CA GLN A 713 -36.88 19.93 26.03
C GLN A 713 -38.16 20.57 26.61
N LEU A 714 -38.08 21.83 27.04
CA LEU A 714 -39.21 22.61 27.53
C LEU A 714 -40.03 23.28 26.40
N GLY A 715 -39.65 23.09 25.13
CA GLY A 715 -40.29 23.70 23.97
C GLY A 715 -39.99 25.20 23.78
N ARG A 716 -39.02 25.75 24.53
CA ARG A 716 -38.57 27.16 24.49
C ARG A 716 -37.49 27.35 23.42
N PHE A 717 -37.85 27.14 22.16
CA PHE A 717 -36.87 27.04 21.07
C PHE A 717 -36.15 28.36 20.73
N GLU A 718 -36.72 29.53 21.03
CA GLU A 718 -36.04 30.82 20.82
C GLU A 718 -34.88 31.00 21.79
N GLU A 719 -35.12 30.70 23.07
CA GLU A 719 -34.09 30.72 24.11
C GLU A 719 -33.04 29.62 23.87
N ALA A 720 -33.47 28.43 23.42
CA ALA A 720 -32.56 27.37 23.02
C ALA A 720 -31.62 27.80 21.89
N ALA A 721 -32.16 28.43 20.83
CA ALA A 721 -31.35 28.95 19.73
C ALA A 721 -30.39 30.05 20.20
N LYS A 722 -30.82 30.93 21.11
CA LYS A 722 -29.98 31.99 21.69
C LYS A 722 -28.80 31.40 22.48
N ALA A 723 -29.07 30.47 23.39
CA ALA A 723 -28.04 29.82 24.19
C ALA A 723 -27.04 29.04 23.31
N MET A 724 -27.52 28.30 22.30
CA MET A 724 -26.64 27.56 21.39
C MET A 724 -25.77 28.49 20.52
N ARG A 725 -26.27 29.68 20.16
CA ARG A 725 -25.45 30.70 19.48
C ARG A 725 -24.31 31.23 20.36
N THR A 726 -24.55 31.39 21.66
CA THR A 726 -23.50 31.72 22.63
C THR A 726 -22.47 30.60 22.72
N ALA A 727 -22.92 29.34 22.77
CA ALA A 727 -22.02 28.18 22.74
C ALA A 727 -21.16 28.15 21.47
N TYR A 728 -21.76 28.41 20.31
CA TYR A 728 -21.05 28.52 19.03
C TYR A 728 -19.98 29.62 19.04
N ALA A 729 -20.29 30.81 19.56
CA ALA A 729 -19.32 31.91 19.65
C ALA A 729 -18.10 31.54 20.52
N ALA A 730 -18.32 30.87 21.65
CA ALA A 730 -17.24 30.38 22.50
C ALA A 730 -16.38 29.29 21.83
N ARG A 731 -16.98 28.43 20.98
CA ARG A 731 -16.23 27.42 20.20
C ARG A 731 -15.39 28.03 19.08
N LEU A 732 -15.84 29.14 18.49
CA LEU A 732 -15.05 29.90 17.52
C LEU A 732 -13.83 30.55 18.17
N GLN A 733 -14.00 31.17 19.34
CA GLN A 733 -12.91 31.81 20.07
C GLN A 733 -11.80 30.82 20.45
N SER A 734 -12.17 29.57 20.72
CA SER A 734 -11.24 28.49 21.05
C SER A 734 -10.67 27.74 19.83
N GLY A 735 -11.00 28.15 18.60
CA GLY A 735 -10.42 27.57 17.36
C GLY A 735 -10.88 26.14 17.03
N HIS A 736 -11.91 25.61 17.68
CA HIS A 736 -12.36 24.22 17.48
C HIS A 736 -13.41 24.11 16.36
N GLU A 737 -12.95 24.04 15.10
CA GLU A 737 -13.78 23.93 13.89
C GLU A 737 -14.84 22.81 13.96
N SER A 738 -14.48 21.61 14.45
CA SER A 738 -15.41 20.49 14.62
C SER A 738 -16.58 20.82 15.56
N ARG A 739 -16.29 21.47 16.69
CA ARG A 739 -17.30 21.84 17.69
C ARG A 739 -18.12 23.05 17.23
N ALA A 740 -17.53 23.95 16.46
CA ALA A 740 -18.25 25.05 15.80
C ALA A 740 -19.26 24.50 14.77
N ALA A 741 -18.88 23.48 13.98
CA ALA A 741 -19.79 22.83 13.04
C ALA A 741 -20.99 22.18 13.75
N GLU A 742 -20.75 21.40 14.82
CA GLU A 742 -21.81 20.75 15.61
C GLU A 742 -22.80 21.75 16.22
N THR A 743 -22.28 22.82 16.82
CA THR A 743 -23.10 23.85 17.43
C THR A 743 -23.89 24.63 16.37
N ALA A 744 -23.29 24.94 15.22
CA ALA A 744 -24.00 25.54 14.08
C ALA A 744 -25.14 24.66 13.55
N LEU A 745 -24.96 23.33 13.46
CA LEU A 745 -26.03 22.40 13.10
C LEU A 745 -27.16 22.39 14.13
N ALA A 746 -26.84 22.45 15.42
CA ALA A 746 -27.85 22.52 16.46
C ALA A 746 -28.65 23.84 16.40
N VAL A 747 -27.98 24.97 16.15
CA VAL A 747 -28.65 26.27 15.90
C VAL A 747 -29.59 26.17 14.70
N SER A 748 -29.12 25.57 13.60
CA SER A 748 -29.94 25.30 12.41
C SER A 748 -31.19 24.49 12.77
N GLY A 749 -31.04 23.41 13.55
CA GLY A 749 -32.13 22.58 14.04
C GLY A 749 -33.18 23.34 14.85
N TYR A 750 -32.77 24.22 15.77
CA TYR A 750 -33.72 25.04 16.54
C TYR A 750 -34.49 26.04 15.67
N TYR A 751 -33.81 26.69 14.71
CA TYR A 751 -34.50 27.59 13.77
C TYR A 751 -35.40 26.82 12.80
N TRP A 752 -35.07 25.59 12.45
CA TRP A 752 -35.95 24.71 11.71
C TRP A 752 -37.22 24.39 12.53
N MET A 753 -37.09 24.06 13.82
CA MET A 753 -38.24 23.85 14.72
C MET A 753 -39.13 25.10 14.87
N LEU A 754 -38.55 26.30 14.81
CA LEU A 754 -39.27 27.57 14.80
C LEU A 754 -39.90 27.91 13.45
N GLU A 755 -39.78 27.04 12.45
CA GLU A 755 -40.22 27.24 11.07
C GLU A 755 -39.56 28.49 10.42
N ARG A 756 -38.30 28.78 10.75
CA ARG A 756 -37.53 29.89 10.14
C ARG A 756 -36.48 29.34 9.17
N LEU A 757 -36.93 28.71 8.08
CA LEU A 757 -36.07 27.93 7.18
C LEU A 757 -34.91 28.71 6.57
N ARG A 758 -35.08 30.00 6.26
CA ARG A 758 -33.99 30.84 5.73
C ARG A 758 -32.83 30.93 6.73
N ILE A 759 -33.14 31.19 8.00
CA ILE A 759 -32.13 31.29 9.06
C ILE A 759 -31.52 29.92 9.34
N ALA A 760 -32.35 28.86 9.37
CA ALA A 760 -31.86 27.50 9.51
C ALA A 760 -30.86 27.13 8.40
N ALA A 761 -31.13 27.52 7.16
CA ALA A 761 -30.25 27.32 6.01
C ALA A 761 -28.91 28.05 6.16
N GLU A 762 -28.93 29.33 6.56
CA GLU A 762 -27.70 30.11 6.80
C GLU A 762 -26.79 29.46 7.85
N TRP A 763 -27.37 28.90 8.92
CA TRP A 763 -26.61 28.19 9.95
C TRP A 763 -26.11 26.82 9.49
N ALA A 764 -26.87 26.13 8.64
CA ALA A 764 -26.40 24.89 8.01
C ALA A 764 -25.25 25.17 7.02
N ASP A 765 -25.28 26.29 6.30
CA ASP A 765 -24.18 26.72 5.41
C ASP A 765 -22.89 27.01 6.21
N ARG A 766 -23.00 27.69 7.36
CA ARG A 766 -21.87 27.85 8.30
C ARG A 766 -21.34 26.52 8.82
N ALA A 767 -22.24 25.59 9.16
CA ALA A 767 -21.83 24.26 9.60
C ALA A 767 -21.06 23.50 8.52
N VAL A 768 -21.45 23.61 7.25
CA VAL A 768 -20.73 23.02 6.13
C VAL A 768 -19.33 23.64 5.98
N GLU A 769 -19.21 24.96 6.14
CA GLU A 769 -17.91 25.65 6.07
C GLU A 769 -16.95 25.15 7.14
N HIS A 770 -17.39 25.11 8.40
CA HIS A 770 -16.59 24.59 9.51
C HIS A 770 -16.29 23.10 9.36
N ALA A 771 -17.28 22.30 8.94
CA ALA A 771 -17.10 20.88 8.73
C ALA A 771 -16.02 20.56 7.68
N ARG A 772 -15.94 21.36 6.61
CA ARG A 772 -14.90 21.22 5.55
C ARG A 772 -13.50 21.50 6.07
N LYS A 773 -13.35 22.40 7.03
CA LYS A 773 -12.07 22.70 7.70
C LYS A 773 -11.71 21.66 8.77
N ALA A 774 -12.72 20.93 9.26
CA ALA A 774 -12.61 20.00 10.37
C ALA A 774 -12.43 18.53 9.97
N HIS A 775 -13.51 17.88 9.50
CA HIS A 775 -13.52 16.42 9.34
C HIS A 775 -14.55 15.95 8.29
N PRO A 776 -14.19 15.01 7.38
CA PRO A 776 -15.10 14.51 6.34
C PRO A 776 -16.43 13.93 6.85
N GLY A 777 -16.45 13.25 7.99
CA GLY A 777 -17.71 12.75 8.60
C GLY A 777 -18.68 13.85 9.03
N LEU A 778 -18.14 14.99 9.49
CA LEU A 778 -18.95 16.18 9.78
C LEU A 778 -19.47 16.82 8.49
N VAL A 779 -18.67 16.77 7.41
CA VAL A 779 -19.07 17.25 6.08
C VAL A 779 -20.30 16.47 5.62
N THR A 780 -20.29 15.15 5.75
CA THR A 780 -21.43 14.30 5.44
C THR A 780 -22.68 14.70 6.23
N THR A 781 -22.55 14.86 7.55
CA THR A 781 -23.69 15.23 8.40
C THR A 781 -24.24 16.60 8.04
N ALA A 782 -23.37 17.60 7.86
CA ALA A 782 -23.78 18.97 7.54
C ALA A 782 -24.47 19.06 6.18
N TRP A 783 -23.92 18.41 5.14
CA TRP A 783 -24.56 18.34 3.82
C TRP A 783 -25.89 17.61 3.85
N SER A 784 -26.02 16.54 4.65
CA SER A 784 -27.29 15.82 4.77
C SER A 784 -28.38 16.72 5.37
N VAL A 785 -28.09 17.46 6.45
CA VAL A 785 -29.03 18.41 7.05
C VAL A 785 -29.39 19.50 6.05
N ARG A 786 -28.40 20.03 5.33
CA ARG A 786 -28.63 21.07 4.33
C ARG A 786 -29.48 20.57 3.15
N ALA A 787 -29.28 19.33 2.71
CA ALA A 787 -30.13 18.66 1.72
C ALA A 787 -31.58 18.57 2.19
N GLY A 788 -31.82 18.20 3.45
CA GLY A 788 -33.15 18.19 4.05
C GLY A 788 -33.84 19.56 4.00
N LEU A 789 -33.09 20.64 4.28
CA LEU A 789 -33.60 22.02 4.18
C LEU A 789 -33.89 22.43 2.73
N TRP A 790 -33.09 21.99 1.76
CA TRP A 790 -33.37 22.22 0.33
C TRP A 790 -34.62 21.49 -0.14
N LEU A 791 -34.87 20.27 0.34
CA LEU A 791 -36.12 19.56 0.08
C LEU A 791 -37.33 20.36 0.63
N ASP A 792 -37.24 20.88 1.86
CA ASP A 792 -38.29 21.71 2.45
C ASP A 792 -38.56 22.99 1.61
N GLN A 793 -37.52 23.52 0.95
CA GLN A 793 -37.57 24.68 0.06
C GLN A 793 -37.97 24.35 -1.40
N GLY A 794 -38.24 23.09 -1.75
CA GLY A 794 -38.57 22.69 -3.12
C GLY A 794 -37.38 22.63 -4.08
N ARG A 795 -36.15 22.69 -3.57
CA ARG A 795 -34.90 22.75 -4.33
C ARG A 795 -34.27 21.36 -4.49
N ALA A 796 -34.98 20.47 -5.17
CA ALA A 796 -34.61 19.05 -5.28
C ALA A 796 -33.25 18.83 -6.00
N ARG A 797 -32.91 19.65 -6.99
CA ARG A 797 -31.62 19.53 -7.71
C ARG A 797 -30.44 19.84 -6.81
N GLU A 798 -30.55 20.87 -5.97
CA GLU A 798 -29.52 21.23 -5.00
C GLU A 798 -29.44 20.21 -3.87
N ALA A 799 -30.58 19.68 -3.41
CA ALA A 799 -30.60 18.59 -2.45
C ALA A 799 -29.88 17.33 -2.99
N ALA A 800 -30.05 17.00 -4.27
CA ALA A 800 -29.36 15.87 -4.90
C ALA A 800 -27.83 16.04 -4.85
N ARG A 801 -27.32 17.20 -5.30
CA ARG A 801 -25.88 17.52 -5.26
C ARG A 801 -25.33 17.50 -3.84
N ALA A 802 -26.08 18.01 -2.87
CA ALA A 802 -25.70 17.98 -1.46
C ALA A 802 -25.60 16.55 -0.92
N LEU A 803 -26.49 15.65 -1.33
CA LEU A 803 -26.44 14.24 -0.91
C LEU A 803 -25.30 13.47 -1.58
N GLU A 804 -24.95 13.80 -2.83
CA GLU A 804 -23.75 13.28 -3.49
C GLU A 804 -22.49 13.67 -2.72
N GLN A 805 -22.36 14.95 -2.36
CA GLN A 805 -21.26 15.46 -1.54
C GLN A 805 -21.22 14.83 -0.14
N ALA A 806 -22.38 14.49 0.43
CA ALA A 806 -22.43 13.76 1.68
C ALA A 806 -21.91 12.32 1.51
N GLU A 807 -22.34 11.64 0.45
CA GLU A 807 -22.01 10.23 0.18
C GLU A 807 -20.51 9.99 -0.04
N GLU A 808 -19.80 10.92 -0.68
CA GLU A 808 -18.34 10.85 -0.88
C GLU A 808 -17.54 10.62 0.42
N HIS A 809 -18.10 11.03 1.57
CA HIS A 809 -17.44 10.95 2.87
C HIS A 809 -18.16 10.04 3.87
N LEU A 810 -19.14 9.24 3.42
CA LEU A 810 -19.99 8.43 4.29
C LEU A 810 -19.21 7.42 5.15
N ASP A 811 -18.11 6.87 4.63
CA ASP A 811 -17.23 5.94 5.37
C ASP A 811 -16.53 6.60 6.57
N HIS A 812 -16.50 7.93 6.60
CA HIS A 812 -15.96 8.74 7.69
C HIS A 812 -17.01 9.16 8.73
N ALA A 813 -18.27 8.77 8.57
CA ALA A 813 -19.31 9.07 9.57
C ALA A 813 -18.92 8.50 10.95
N ARG A 814 -19.04 9.33 11.99
CA ARG A 814 -18.41 9.11 13.29
C ARG A 814 -19.21 8.15 14.15
N THR A 815 -20.53 8.19 14.02
CA THR A 815 -21.46 7.38 14.83
C THR A 815 -22.48 6.64 13.95
N PRO A 816 -23.07 5.54 14.46
CA PRO A 816 -24.24 4.89 13.85
C PRO A 816 -25.39 5.87 13.57
N ASP A 817 -25.63 6.79 14.50
CA ASP A 817 -26.68 7.81 14.40
C ASP A 817 -26.49 8.76 13.22
N GLU A 818 -25.24 9.19 12.97
CA GLU A 818 -24.90 10.03 11.82
C GLU A 818 -25.20 9.28 10.52
N ARG A 819 -24.70 8.05 10.37
CA ARG A 819 -24.97 7.20 9.19
C ARG A 819 -26.45 6.98 8.97
N ALA A 820 -27.18 6.59 10.01
CA ALA A 820 -28.61 6.37 9.94
C ALA A 820 -29.37 7.64 9.52
N ARG A 821 -28.94 8.82 9.99
CA ARG A 821 -29.51 10.11 9.61
C ARG A 821 -29.29 10.42 8.13
N ILE A 822 -28.07 10.22 7.63
CA ILE A 822 -27.73 10.48 6.22
C ILE A 822 -28.56 9.58 5.31
N HIS A 823 -28.61 8.27 5.61
CA HIS A 823 -29.42 7.33 4.85
C HIS A 823 -30.92 7.66 4.94
N ALA A 824 -31.43 8.07 6.10
CA ALA A 824 -32.82 8.50 6.23
C ALA A 824 -33.15 9.73 5.37
N ILE A 825 -32.27 10.72 5.28
CA ILE A 825 -32.48 11.90 4.43
C ILE A 825 -32.38 11.53 2.94
N ARG A 826 -31.47 10.61 2.57
CA ARG A 826 -31.40 10.07 1.19
C ARG A 826 -32.66 9.30 0.82
N MET A 827 -33.17 8.47 1.74
CA MET A 827 -34.44 7.78 1.54
C MET A 827 -35.59 8.77 1.39
N ARG A 828 -35.64 9.82 2.23
CA ARG A 828 -36.61 10.91 2.10
C ARG A 828 -36.53 11.56 0.71
N PHE A 829 -35.33 11.90 0.24
CA PHE A 829 -35.11 12.47 -1.09
C PHE A 829 -35.74 11.58 -2.17
N PHE A 830 -35.36 10.31 -2.25
CA PHE A 830 -35.89 9.37 -3.25
C PHE A 830 -37.40 9.14 -3.11
N MET A 831 -37.91 9.10 -1.89
CA MET A 831 -39.35 9.01 -1.64
C MET A 831 -40.10 10.26 -2.12
N GLU A 832 -39.52 11.46 -2.04
CA GLU A 832 -40.18 12.70 -2.48
C GLU A 832 -40.02 12.96 -3.98
N THR A 833 -38.89 12.60 -4.58
CA THR A 833 -38.60 12.78 -6.01
C THR A 833 -39.21 11.70 -6.90
N GLY A 834 -39.63 10.56 -6.31
CA GLY A 834 -40.33 9.50 -7.04
C GLY A 834 -39.56 8.21 -7.25
N GLU A 835 -38.31 8.14 -6.84
CA GLU A 835 -37.45 6.96 -6.96
C GLU A 835 -37.67 5.95 -5.81
N LEU A 836 -38.92 5.54 -5.57
CA LEU A 836 -39.28 4.70 -4.41
C LEU A 836 -38.54 3.35 -4.40
N SER A 837 -38.30 2.73 -5.55
CA SER A 837 -37.52 1.48 -5.66
C SER A 837 -36.09 1.68 -5.15
N ARG A 838 -35.47 2.82 -5.45
CA ARG A 838 -34.13 3.19 -4.99
C ARG A 838 -34.12 3.49 -3.50
N ALA A 839 -35.15 4.16 -2.98
CA ALA A 839 -35.34 4.38 -1.54
C ALA A 839 -35.39 3.04 -0.77
N LEU A 840 -36.13 2.06 -1.28
CA LEU A 840 -36.22 0.71 -0.70
C LEU A 840 -34.90 -0.04 -0.78
N ALA A 841 -34.22 -0.02 -1.92
CA ALA A 841 -32.95 -0.71 -2.11
C ALA A 841 -31.87 -0.19 -1.15
N ILE A 842 -31.68 1.13 -1.10
CA ILE A 842 -30.70 1.76 -0.20
C ILE A 842 -31.11 1.55 1.27
N GLY A 843 -32.39 1.71 1.59
CA GLY A 843 -32.88 1.54 2.95
C GLY A 843 -32.70 0.12 3.48
N GLU A 844 -33.01 -0.92 2.70
CA GLU A 844 -32.82 -2.32 3.08
C GLU A 844 -31.33 -2.69 3.22
N ASP A 845 -30.47 -2.24 2.30
CA ASP A 845 -29.03 -2.47 2.38
C ASP A 845 -28.42 -1.80 3.63
N SER A 846 -28.76 -0.53 3.84
CA SER A 846 -28.24 0.25 4.98
C SER A 846 -28.74 -0.33 6.31
N TYR A 847 -30.03 -0.70 6.40
CA TYR A 847 -30.60 -1.29 7.60
C TYR A 847 -30.05 -2.69 7.90
N ARG A 848 -29.72 -3.48 6.87
CA ARG A 848 -29.08 -4.78 7.05
C ARG A 848 -27.68 -4.64 7.66
N LYS A 849 -26.91 -3.64 7.20
CA LYS A 849 -25.56 -3.36 7.70
C LYS A 849 -25.60 -2.79 9.11
N GLU A 850 -26.56 -1.91 9.39
CA GLU A 850 -26.64 -1.18 10.66
C GLU A 850 -28.11 -0.95 11.06
N PRO A 851 -28.72 -1.89 11.81
CA PRO A 851 -30.10 -1.76 12.26
C PRO A 851 -30.25 -0.57 13.22
N HIS A 852 -31.07 0.42 12.82
CA HIS A 852 -31.29 1.63 13.61
C HIS A 852 -32.76 2.06 13.58
N ALA A 853 -33.33 2.46 14.72
CA ALA A 853 -34.76 2.76 14.87
C ALA A 853 -35.25 3.88 13.95
N TRP A 854 -34.44 4.92 13.75
CA TRP A 854 -34.76 6.04 12.83
C TRP A 854 -34.81 5.60 11.36
N LEU A 855 -33.88 4.73 10.95
CA LEU A 855 -33.80 4.21 9.60
C LEU A 855 -34.96 3.24 9.35
N ALA A 856 -35.28 2.39 10.33
CA ALA A 856 -36.42 1.49 10.31
C ALA A 856 -37.75 2.25 10.12
N ALA A 857 -37.94 3.38 10.79
CA ALA A 857 -39.16 4.19 10.64
C ALA A 857 -39.32 4.77 9.22
N ASN A 858 -38.23 5.25 8.60
CA ASN A 858 -38.25 5.72 7.21
C ASN A 858 -38.48 4.58 6.22
N LEU A 859 -37.88 3.41 6.47
CA LEU A 859 -38.05 2.21 5.65
C LEU A 859 -39.47 1.64 5.74
N ALA A 860 -40.07 1.67 6.92
CA ALA A 860 -41.46 1.29 7.14
C ALA A 860 -42.42 2.17 6.32
N LEU A 861 -42.19 3.49 6.30
CA LEU A 861 -42.94 4.41 5.44
C LEU A 861 -42.74 4.11 3.94
N ALA A 862 -41.51 3.84 3.51
CA ALA A 862 -41.23 3.47 2.11
C ALA A 862 -41.98 2.19 1.68
N HIS A 863 -41.98 1.15 2.52
CA HIS A 863 -42.74 -0.09 2.27
C HIS A 863 -44.25 0.14 2.29
N ALA A 864 -44.75 0.99 3.19
CA ALA A 864 -46.14 1.39 3.20
C ALA A 864 -46.51 2.14 1.91
N LEU A 865 -45.64 2.98 1.36
CA LEU A 865 -45.84 3.66 0.08
C LEU A 865 -45.89 2.67 -1.10
N ALA A 866 -45.00 1.67 -1.12
CA ALA A 866 -44.95 0.66 -2.18
C ALA A 866 -46.17 -0.27 -2.17
N GLY A 867 -46.61 -0.70 -0.99
CA GLY A 867 -47.75 -1.61 -0.83
C GLY A 867 -47.45 -3.05 -1.22
N GLY A 868 -48.52 -3.81 -1.50
CA GLY A 868 -48.44 -5.26 -1.76
C GLY A 868 -48.18 -6.10 -0.51
N ARG A 869 -48.29 -7.43 -0.64
CA ARG A 869 -48.13 -8.38 0.48
C ARG A 869 -46.73 -8.34 1.10
N THR A 870 -45.70 -8.09 0.30
CA THR A 870 -44.31 -8.06 0.75
C THR A 870 -43.99 -6.81 1.58
N GLY A 871 -44.39 -5.62 1.10
CA GLY A 871 -44.21 -4.37 1.86
C GLY A 871 -45.04 -4.35 3.14
N GLU A 872 -46.22 -4.95 3.10
CA GLU A 872 -47.10 -5.17 4.26
C GLU A 872 -46.39 -5.96 5.37
N LYS A 873 -45.81 -7.11 5.02
CA LYS A 873 -45.08 -7.97 5.96
C LYS A 873 -43.88 -7.23 6.55
N ARG A 874 -43.10 -6.54 5.71
CA ARG A 874 -41.87 -5.87 6.11
C ARG A 874 -42.12 -4.67 7.02
N HIS A 875 -43.15 -3.87 6.75
CA HIS A 875 -43.60 -2.80 7.67
C HIS A 875 -43.90 -3.33 9.07
N ARG A 876 -44.74 -4.38 9.17
CA ARG A 876 -45.12 -4.96 10.47
C ARG A 876 -43.92 -5.47 11.27
N GLU A 877 -42.95 -6.05 10.57
CA GLU A 877 -41.70 -6.51 11.18
C GLU A 877 -40.91 -5.35 11.80
N LEU A 878 -40.69 -4.27 11.04
CA LEU A 878 -39.95 -3.09 11.48
C LEU A 878 -40.67 -2.38 12.64
N ALA A 879 -41.99 -2.21 12.56
CA ALA A 879 -42.79 -1.60 13.60
C ALA A 879 -42.78 -2.41 14.90
N ARG A 880 -42.88 -3.75 14.82
CA ARG A 880 -42.79 -4.63 15.99
C ARG A 880 -41.41 -4.56 16.66
N ARG A 881 -40.35 -4.49 15.86
CA ARG A 881 -38.97 -4.51 16.36
C ARG A 881 -38.53 -3.17 16.95
N HIS A 882 -38.90 -2.05 16.33
CA HIS A 882 -38.37 -0.72 16.65
C HIS A 882 -39.40 0.29 17.14
N GLY A 883 -40.69 -0.05 17.14
CA GLY A 883 -41.77 0.90 17.43
C GLY A 883 -41.72 1.49 18.84
N GLN A 884 -41.25 0.73 19.83
CA GLN A 884 -41.12 1.20 21.22
C GLN A 884 -39.88 2.08 21.43
N GLU A 885 -38.78 1.74 20.76
CA GLU A 885 -37.49 2.45 20.83
C GLU A 885 -37.45 3.69 19.92
N ALA A 886 -38.43 3.85 19.03
CA ALA A 886 -38.50 4.96 18.09
C ALA A 886 -38.59 6.31 18.83
N THR A 887 -37.77 7.26 18.38
CA THR A 887 -37.83 8.66 18.80
C THR A 887 -39.19 9.28 18.45
N PRO A 888 -39.59 10.43 19.04
CA PRO A 888 -40.89 11.05 18.74
C PRO A 888 -41.17 11.21 17.22
N PRO A 889 -40.22 11.69 16.39
CA PRO A 889 -40.47 11.72 14.96
C PRO A 889 -40.44 10.35 14.26
N GLY A 890 -39.71 9.36 14.79
CA GLY A 890 -39.77 7.98 14.29
C GLY A 890 -41.14 7.34 14.52
N ARG A 891 -41.73 7.56 15.71
CA ARG A 891 -43.11 7.13 16.01
C ARG A 891 -44.13 7.77 15.07
N LEU A 892 -43.92 9.03 14.72
CA LEU A 892 -44.77 9.73 13.77
C LEU A 892 -44.67 9.14 12.34
N LEU A 893 -43.47 8.77 11.90
CA LEU A 893 -43.28 8.07 10.61
C LEU A 893 -43.99 6.71 10.59
N PHE A 894 -43.90 5.93 11.67
CA PHE A 894 -44.67 4.68 11.79
C PHE A 894 -46.18 4.94 11.76
N ALA A 895 -46.68 5.96 12.47
CA ALA A 895 -48.10 6.32 12.46
C ALA A 895 -48.58 6.76 11.07
N LEU A 896 -47.77 7.49 10.31
CA LEU A 896 -48.09 7.86 8.92
C LEU A 896 -48.14 6.64 8.01
N ALA A 897 -47.20 5.70 8.17
CA ALA A 897 -47.20 4.43 7.46
C ALA A 897 -48.46 3.62 7.77
N ASP A 898 -48.85 3.51 9.05
CA ASP A 898 -50.08 2.82 9.47
C ASP A 898 -51.35 3.49 8.91
N ALA A 899 -51.45 4.82 9.00
CA ALA A 899 -52.57 5.57 8.43
C ALA A 899 -52.71 5.31 6.92
N LEU A 900 -51.59 5.31 6.19
CA LEU A 900 -51.57 5.04 4.77
C LEU A 900 -52.08 3.62 4.44
N ARG A 901 -51.65 2.64 5.23
CA ARG A 901 -52.03 1.23 5.04
C ARG A 901 -53.51 1.00 5.32
N ILE A 902 -54.01 1.55 6.44
CA ILE A 902 -55.43 1.50 6.81
C ILE A 902 -56.29 2.09 5.70
N TRP A 903 -55.92 3.26 5.15
CA TRP A 903 -56.66 3.86 4.05
C TRP A 903 -56.65 2.99 2.80
N ARG A 904 -55.49 2.43 2.42
CA ARG A 904 -55.37 1.55 1.25
C ARG A 904 -56.24 0.29 1.37
N SER A 905 -56.41 -0.25 2.57
CA SER A 905 -57.29 -1.40 2.81
C SER A 905 -58.77 -1.04 2.99
N GLY A 906 -59.15 0.22 2.73
CA GLY A 906 -60.53 0.71 2.86
C GLY A 906 -60.97 1.06 4.28
N GLY A 907 -60.07 1.03 5.27
CA GLY A 907 -60.35 1.41 6.65
C GLY A 907 -60.24 2.92 6.90
N ASP A 908 -60.65 3.35 8.10
CA ASP A 908 -60.62 4.77 8.52
C ASP A 908 -59.31 5.12 9.28
N PRO A 909 -58.37 5.89 8.69
CA PRO A 909 -57.12 6.27 9.33
C PRO A 909 -57.26 7.41 10.36
N ARG A 910 -58.45 8.02 10.54
CA ARG A 910 -58.65 9.16 11.45
C ARG A 910 -58.17 8.93 12.89
N PRO A 911 -58.40 7.78 13.55
CA PRO A 911 -57.92 7.56 14.91
C PRO A 911 -56.39 7.67 15.02
N VAL A 912 -55.67 7.09 14.06
CA VAL A 912 -54.20 7.12 13.98
C VAL A 912 -53.72 8.54 13.69
N LEU A 913 -54.33 9.23 12.72
CA LEU A 913 -53.96 10.61 12.38
C LEU A 913 -54.26 11.63 13.50
N LYS A 914 -55.33 11.42 14.27
CA LYS A 914 -55.68 12.26 15.43
C LYS A 914 -54.64 12.09 16.55
N ALA A 915 -54.22 10.86 16.84
CA ALA A 915 -53.16 10.57 17.80
C ALA A 915 -51.80 11.08 17.32
N ALA A 916 -51.48 10.92 16.03
CA ALA A 916 -50.27 11.45 15.42
C ALA A 916 -50.17 12.99 15.53
N ARG A 917 -51.30 13.70 15.33
CA ARG A 917 -51.34 15.16 15.38
C ARG A 917 -50.96 15.72 16.75
N SER A 918 -51.39 15.13 17.86
CA SER A 918 -51.14 15.68 19.21
C SER A 918 -49.65 15.75 19.56
N GLY A 919 -48.82 14.82 19.05
CA GLY A 919 -47.37 14.79 19.24
C GLY A 919 -46.53 15.37 18.10
N SER A 920 -47.15 15.71 16.97
CA SER A 920 -46.43 16.03 15.73
C SER A 920 -45.63 17.34 15.75
N ARG A 921 -46.07 18.36 16.50
CA ARG A 921 -45.35 19.65 16.59
C ARG A 921 -43.98 19.51 17.27
N ALA A 922 -43.89 18.67 18.30
CA ALA A 922 -42.63 18.37 18.98
C ALA A 922 -41.69 17.49 18.13
N SER A 923 -42.22 16.83 17.10
CA SER A 923 -41.48 15.94 16.18
C SER A 923 -40.92 16.67 14.95
N GLY A 924 -41.22 17.95 14.81
CA GLY A 924 -40.69 18.82 13.75
C GLY A 924 -41.70 19.22 12.68
N PRO A 925 -41.51 20.39 12.03
CA PRO A 925 -42.54 20.96 11.15
C PRO A 925 -42.83 20.11 9.91
N TYR A 926 -41.82 19.48 9.31
CA TYR A 926 -42.02 18.65 8.11
C TYR A 926 -43.02 17.51 8.34
N LEU A 927 -42.82 16.70 9.39
CA LEU A 927 -43.71 15.57 9.68
C LEU A 927 -45.08 16.05 10.18
N HIS A 928 -45.13 17.18 10.88
CA HIS A 928 -46.40 17.85 11.20
C HIS A 928 -47.19 18.20 9.93
N HIS A 929 -46.54 18.84 8.95
CA HIS A 929 -47.15 19.20 7.68
C HIS A 929 -47.60 17.97 6.89
N LEU A 930 -46.77 16.93 6.79
CA LEU A 930 -47.14 15.67 6.13
C LEU A 930 -48.37 15.02 6.76
N THR A 931 -48.46 15.01 8.10
CA THR A 931 -49.63 14.48 8.83
C THR A 931 -50.91 15.22 8.45
N LEU A 932 -50.84 16.55 8.35
CA LEU A 932 -51.99 17.36 7.96
C LEU A 932 -52.33 17.22 6.47
N ILE A 933 -51.34 17.05 5.59
CA ILE A 933 -51.55 16.81 4.15
C ILE A 933 -52.28 15.47 3.95
N LEU A 934 -51.79 14.39 4.56
CA LEU A 934 -52.42 13.07 4.46
C LEU A 934 -53.86 13.10 5.00
N TRP A 935 -54.07 13.81 6.11
CA TRP A 935 -55.41 13.98 6.68
C TRP A 935 -56.33 14.80 5.77
N ALA A 936 -55.84 15.90 5.18
CA ALA A 936 -56.61 16.71 4.24
C ALA A 936 -57.01 15.90 2.99
N LEU A 937 -56.09 15.11 2.43
CA LEU A 937 -56.34 14.23 1.29
C LEU A 937 -57.45 13.21 1.58
N TYR A 938 -57.42 12.58 2.75
CA TYR A 938 -58.46 11.61 3.16
C TYR A 938 -59.84 12.25 3.39
N LEU A 939 -59.87 13.44 4.01
CA LEU A 939 -61.11 14.16 4.31
C LEU A 939 -61.76 14.80 3.09
N MET A 940 -61.03 15.01 2.00
CA MET A 940 -61.49 15.83 0.87
C MET A 940 -62.84 15.40 0.28
N GLN A 941 -63.13 14.10 0.22
CA GLN A 941 -64.44 13.58 -0.26
C GLN A 941 -65.48 13.35 0.83
N ARG A 942 -65.07 13.39 2.10
CA ARG A 942 -65.93 13.07 3.24
C ARG A 942 -66.44 14.33 3.93
N GLU A 943 -65.53 15.28 4.14
CA GLU A 943 -65.72 16.50 4.90
C GLU A 943 -64.93 17.65 4.22
N PRO A 944 -65.33 18.09 3.00
CA PRO A 944 -64.56 18.99 2.16
C PRO A 944 -64.25 20.34 2.85
N GLN A 945 -65.16 20.85 3.68
CA GLN A 945 -64.93 22.08 4.45
C GLN A 945 -63.79 21.94 5.47
N LYS A 946 -63.64 20.75 6.09
CA LYS A 946 -62.51 20.49 7.01
C LYS A 946 -61.20 20.34 6.24
N ALA A 947 -61.22 19.68 5.08
CA ALA A 947 -60.06 19.60 4.19
C ALA A 947 -59.61 20.99 3.71
N LEU A 948 -60.55 21.87 3.36
CA LEU A 948 -60.29 23.26 2.97
C LEU A 948 -59.68 24.08 4.11
N ALA A 949 -60.19 23.92 5.34
CA ALA A 949 -59.63 24.58 6.52
C ALA A 949 -58.17 24.14 6.78
N LEU A 950 -57.87 22.85 6.65
CA LEU A 950 -56.51 22.32 6.75
C LEU A 950 -55.60 22.87 5.65
N ALA A 951 -56.07 22.93 4.40
CA ALA A 951 -55.30 23.48 3.29
C ALA A 951 -55.01 24.99 3.47
N ARG A 952 -55.98 25.79 3.92
CA ARG A 952 -55.77 27.21 4.27
C ARG A 952 -54.77 27.39 5.42
N TYR A 953 -54.82 26.52 6.43
CA TYR A 953 -53.85 26.51 7.52
C TYR A 953 -52.44 26.22 7.00
N LEU A 954 -52.27 25.14 6.25
CA LEU A 954 -51.00 24.73 5.66
C LEU A 954 -50.41 25.82 4.76
N GLN A 955 -51.21 26.42 3.87
CA GLN A 955 -50.72 27.46 2.96
C GLN A 955 -50.22 28.70 3.70
N ARG A 956 -50.98 29.21 4.68
CA ARG A 956 -50.57 30.38 5.48
C ARG A 956 -49.29 30.11 6.25
N ARG A 957 -49.22 28.94 6.91
CA ARG A 957 -48.09 28.56 7.75
C ARG A 957 -46.83 28.27 6.93
N ALA A 958 -46.95 27.50 5.85
CA ALA A 958 -45.86 27.17 4.95
C ALA A 958 -45.27 28.40 4.25
N SER A 959 -46.12 29.36 3.85
CA SER A 959 -45.65 30.61 3.22
C SER A 959 -44.86 31.49 4.19
N ALA A 960 -45.29 31.56 5.46
CA ALA A 960 -44.57 32.29 6.50
C ALA A 960 -43.24 31.61 6.90
N GLY A 961 -43.19 30.27 6.86
CA GLY A 961 -42.02 29.51 7.28
C GLY A 961 -41.02 29.11 6.18
N GLY A 962 -41.36 29.35 4.90
CA GLY A 962 -40.52 29.02 3.74
C GLY A 962 -40.63 27.57 3.25
N PHE A 963 -41.65 26.83 3.66
CA PHE A 963 -41.88 25.43 3.26
C PHE A 963 -42.59 25.37 1.90
N VAL A 964 -41.85 25.61 0.82
CA VAL A 964 -42.40 25.78 -0.54
C VAL A 964 -43.26 24.60 -0.98
N VAL A 965 -42.75 23.38 -0.84
CA VAL A 965 -43.46 22.14 -1.24
C VAL A 965 -44.79 22.00 -0.50
N VAL A 966 -44.83 22.31 0.80
CA VAL A 966 -46.06 22.23 1.60
C VAL A 966 -47.07 23.29 1.13
N GLY A 967 -46.60 24.51 0.84
CA GLY A 967 -47.42 25.60 0.35
C GLY A 967 -48.04 25.31 -1.02
N GLU A 968 -47.27 24.76 -1.95
CA GLU A 968 -47.74 24.32 -3.27
C GLU A 968 -48.77 23.19 -3.16
N THR A 969 -48.52 22.18 -2.34
CA THR A 969 -49.49 21.09 -2.08
C THR A 969 -50.80 21.64 -1.51
N ALA A 970 -50.72 22.59 -0.58
CA ALA A 970 -51.90 23.23 -0.03
C ALA A 970 -52.68 24.05 -1.09
N ARG A 971 -52.00 24.70 -2.04
CA ARG A 971 -52.65 25.37 -3.18
C ARG A 971 -53.38 24.39 -4.07
N LEU A 972 -52.77 23.24 -4.38
CA LEU A 972 -53.40 22.18 -5.20
C LEU A 972 -54.63 21.59 -4.52
N LEU A 973 -54.54 21.30 -3.21
CA LEU A 973 -55.69 20.85 -2.42
C LEU A 973 -56.85 21.85 -2.49
N ARG A 974 -56.55 23.15 -2.33
CA ARG A 974 -57.57 24.20 -2.44
C ARG A 974 -58.18 24.27 -3.84
N ALA A 975 -57.35 24.22 -4.88
CA ALA A 975 -57.81 24.27 -6.26
C ALA A 975 -58.72 23.07 -6.56
N GLU A 976 -58.38 21.87 -6.11
CA GLU A 976 -59.19 20.70 -6.36
C GLU A 976 -60.53 20.72 -5.59
N ILE A 977 -60.54 21.22 -4.35
CA ILE A 977 -61.78 21.40 -3.58
C ILE A 977 -62.68 22.47 -4.22
N ALA A 978 -62.11 23.60 -4.64
CA ALA A 978 -62.85 24.68 -5.28
C ALA A 978 -63.40 24.26 -6.65
N LEU A 979 -62.60 23.54 -7.46
CA LEU A 979 -63.04 23.01 -8.75
C LEU A 979 -64.19 22.01 -8.58
N ALA A 980 -64.14 21.15 -7.56
CA ALA A 980 -65.24 20.23 -7.23
C ALA A 980 -66.53 20.95 -6.76
N ALA A 981 -66.42 22.20 -6.29
CA ALA A 981 -67.54 23.06 -5.93
C ALA A 981 -68.01 23.97 -7.09
N GLY A 982 -67.42 23.85 -8.29
CA GLY A 982 -67.73 24.69 -9.44
C GLY A 982 -67.15 26.12 -9.37
N GLU A 983 -66.20 26.38 -8.48
CA GLU A 983 -65.55 27.68 -8.34
C GLU A 983 -64.35 27.82 -9.33
N PRO A 984 -64.04 29.03 -9.83
CA PRO A 984 -62.88 29.27 -10.68
C PRO A 984 -61.56 29.19 -9.89
N VAL A 985 -60.54 28.54 -10.46
CA VAL A 985 -59.29 28.18 -9.74
C VAL A 985 -58.01 28.59 -10.45
N GLU A 986 -58.06 29.35 -11.55
CA GLU A 986 -56.89 29.75 -12.33
C GLU A 986 -55.85 30.46 -11.47
N HIS A 987 -56.30 31.32 -10.54
CA HIS A 987 -55.45 32.05 -9.62
C HIS A 987 -54.69 31.15 -8.62
N LEU A 988 -55.20 29.94 -8.33
CA LEU A 988 -54.55 28.97 -7.44
C LEU A 988 -53.54 28.08 -8.18
N LEU A 989 -53.63 28.01 -9.51
CA LEU A 989 -52.81 27.15 -10.38
C LEU A 989 -51.66 27.89 -11.08
N ARG A 990 -51.55 29.22 -10.90
CA ARG A 990 -50.46 30.07 -11.43
C ARG A 990 -49.19 29.94 -10.58
N PHE A 991 -48.56 28.76 -10.63
CA PHE A 991 -47.23 28.53 -10.08
C PHE A 991 -46.55 27.38 -10.83
N GLU A 992 -45.22 27.35 -10.81
CA GLU A 992 -44.44 26.18 -11.22
C GLU A 992 -44.25 25.28 -10.01
N ALA A 993 -44.64 24.02 -10.13
CA ALA A 993 -44.55 23.08 -9.02
C ALA A 993 -43.11 22.57 -8.84
N SER A 994 -42.67 22.53 -7.58
CA SER A 994 -41.31 22.13 -7.19
C SER A 994 -41.07 20.63 -7.35
N LEU A 995 -42.10 19.80 -7.13
CA LEU A 995 -42.02 18.35 -7.30
C LEU A 995 -42.83 17.87 -8.52
N ALA A 996 -42.34 16.82 -9.16
CA ALA A 996 -43.00 16.20 -10.31
C ALA A 996 -44.44 15.75 -9.98
N ALA A 997 -44.69 15.28 -8.75
CA ALA A 997 -46.03 14.86 -8.32
C ALA A 997 -47.03 16.02 -8.32
N GLN A 998 -46.59 17.19 -7.86
CA GLN A 998 -47.38 18.40 -7.80
C GLN A 998 -47.62 18.98 -9.19
N GLU A 999 -46.61 18.92 -10.08
CA GLU A 999 -46.76 19.35 -11.47
C GLU A 999 -47.74 18.45 -12.23
N THR A 1000 -47.65 17.13 -12.06
CA THR A 1000 -48.62 16.20 -12.65
C THR A 1000 -50.04 16.46 -12.13
N TRP A 1001 -50.19 16.69 -10.82
CA TRP A 1001 -51.48 17.06 -10.22
C TRP A 1001 -52.01 18.38 -10.78
N ARG A 1002 -51.17 19.43 -10.86
CA ARG A 1002 -51.51 20.72 -11.47
C ARG A 1002 -51.99 20.57 -12.91
N ARG A 1003 -51.25 19.83 -13.75
CA ARG A 1003 -51.61 19.56 -15.15
C ARG A 1003 -52.93 18.81 -15.26
N SER A 1004 -53.20 17.88 -14.35
CA SER A 1004 -54.47 17.16 -14.29
C SER A 1004 -55.64 18.11 -14.06
N LEU A 1005 -55.50 19.04 -13.10
CA LEU A 1005 -56.53 20.05 -12.83
C LEU A 1005 -56.71 21.02 -14.01
N LEU A 1006 -55.62 21.43 -14.66
CA LEU A 1006 -55.68 22.28 -15.86
C LEU A 1006 -56.41 21.59 -17.03
N ARG A 1007 -56.17 20.30 -17.26
CA ARG A 1007 -56.90 19.52 -18.26
C ARG A 1007 -58.38 19.40 -17.93
N GLN A 1008 -58.72 19.21 -16.66
CA GLN A 1008 -60.10 19.15 -16.20
C GLN A 1008 -60.85 20.46 -16.48
N ILE A 1009 -60.19 21.62 -16.28
CA ILE A 1009 -60.74 22.94 -16.64
C ILE A 1009 -60.95 23.08 -18.15
N GLN A 1010 -60.01 22.60 -18.97
CA GLN A 1010 -60.04 22.78 -20.43
C GLN A 1010 -61.01 21.83 -21.15
N SER A 1011 -61.17 20.61 -20.66
CA SER A 1011 -61.87 19.52 -21.38
C SER A 1011 -63.11 18.98 -20.68
N GLY A 1012 -63.39 19.42 -19.44
CA GLY A 1012 -64.51 18.91 -18.62
C GLY A 1012 -64.35 17.45 -18.15
N THR A 1013 -63.37 16.71 -18.67
CA THR A 1013 -63.10 15.33 -18.28
C THR A 1013 -62.29 15.27 -16.98
N ALA A 1014 -62.83 14.59 -15.97
CA ALA A 1014 -62.08 14.22 -14.77
C ALA A 1014 -61.12 13.08 -15.13
N GLY A 1015 -59.81 13.29 -14.98
CA GLY A 1015 -58.81 12.26 -15.32
C GLY A 1015 -57.93 11.91 -14.13
N PRO A 1016 -57.89 10.63 -13.69
CA PRO A 1016 -56.86 10.18 -12.77
C PRO A 1016 -56.11 8.89 -13.19
N ALA A 1017 -55.08 8.59 -12.39
CA ALA A 1017 -54.38 7.31 -12.14
C ALA A 1017 -53.02 7.09 -12.81
N ASP A 1018 -52.91 7.06 -14.14
CA ASP A 1018 -51.72 6.45 -14.77
C ASP A 1018 -50.46 7.32 -14.72
N GLY A 1019 -50.63 8.65 -14.71
CA GLY A 1019 -49.51 9.60 -14.73
C GLY A 1019 -48.80 9.80 -13.39
N LEU A 1020 -49.29 9.24 -12.27
CA LEU A 1020 -48.67 9.42 -10.94
C LEU A 1020 -47.89 8.21 -10.45
N VAL A 1021 -47.84 7.09 -11.19
CA VAL A 1021 -47.06 5.92 -10.78
C VAL A 1021 -45.58 6.30 -10.70
N GLY A 1022 -44.96 6.06 -9.54
CA GLY A 1022 -43.58 6.50 -9.29
C GLY A 1022 -43.41 7.98 -8.91
N TYR A 1023 -44.46 8.74 -8.57
CA TYR A 1023 -44.34 10.16 -8.17
C TYR A 1023 -44.33 10.38 -6.65
N GLY A 1024 -43.55 9.57 -5.95
CA GLY A 1024 -43.17 9.80 -4.55
C GLY A 1024 -44.31 9.76 -3.51
N ILE A 1025 -44.06 10.32 -2.31
CA ILE A 1025 -44.99 10.30 -1.16
C ILE A 1025 -46.35 10.92 -1.54
N LEU A 1026 -46.31 12.14 -2.06
CA LEU A 1026 -47.52 12.88 -2.42
C LEU A 1026 -48.29 12.20 -3.56
N GLY A 1027 -47.59 11.70 -4.58
CA GLY A 1027 -48.22 10.98 -5.67
C GLY A 1027 -48.89 9.69 -5.20
N ALA A 1028 -48.27 8.95 -4.27
CA ALA A 1028 -48.88 7.75 -3.70
C ALA A 1028 -50.16 8.06 -2.93
N TRP A 1029 -50.19 9.12 -2.14
CA TRP A 1029 -51.38 9.54 -1.38
C TRP A 1029 -52.49 10.07 -2.30
N ALA A 1030 -52.14 10.90 -3.28
CA ALA A 1030 -53.09 11.42 -4.27
C ALA A 1030 -53.75 10.29 -5.08
N ARG A 1031 -52.99 9.25 -5.47
CA ARG A 1031 -53.54 8.06 -6.15
C ARG A 1031 -54.58 7.32 -5.30
N LEU A 1032 -54.37 7.17 -3.99
CA LEU A 1032 -55.36 6.51 -3.12
C LEU A 1032 -56.67 7.29 -3.09
N ARG A 1033 -56.58 8.62 -2.97
CA ARG A 1033 -57.73 9.51 -3.05
C ARG A 1033 -58.45 9.40 -4.40
N TRP A 1034 -57.73 9.41 -5.52
CA TRP A 1034 -58.38 9.31 -6.84
C TRP A 1034 -58.96 7.94 -7.13
N ARG A 1035 -58.31 6.85 -6.68
CA ARG A 1035 -58.91 5.51 -6.72
C ARG A 1035 -60.21 5.47 -5.93
N GLU A 1036 -60.21 6.09 -4.74
CA GLU A 1036 -61.42 6.21 -3.95
C GLU A 1036 -62.51 7.03 -4.66
N ALA A 1037 -62.14 8.12 -5.34
CA ALA A 1037 -63.05 8.91 -6.19
C ALA A 1037 -63.73 8.05 -7.27
N LEU A 1038 -62.93 7.30 -8.02
CA LEU A 1038 -63.40 6.45 -9.11
C LEU A 1038 -64.27 5.29 -8.60
N SER A 1039 -63.96 4.74 -7.42
CA SER A 1039 -64.78 3.68 -6.80
C SER A 1039 -66.14 4.16 -6.26
N ARG A 1040 -66.35 5.48 -6.19
CA ARG A 1040 -67.58 6.10 -5.67
C ARG A 1040 -68.42 6.79 -6.76
N GLU A 1041 -68.12 6.59 -8.04
CA GLU A 1041 -69.05 6.99 -9.11
C GLU A 1041 -70.37 6.20 -8.95
N PRO A 1042 -71.53 6.89 -8.87
CA PRO A 1042 -72.81 6.21 -8.89
C PRO A 1042 -73.04 5.62 -10.28
N HIS A 1043 -73.30 4.32 -10.36
CA HIS A 1043 -74.07 3.78 -11.48
C HIS A 1043 -75.48 4.39 -11.42
N GLY A 1044 -75.80 5.25 -12.40
CA GLY A 1044 -77.10 5.92 -12.61
C GLY A 1044 -77.06 7.40 -12.18
N SER A 1045 -77.36 8.39 -13.01
CA SER A 1045 -78.30 8.47 -14.13
C SER A 1045 -77.76 9.28 -15.31
N THR A 1046 -78.27 8.95 -16.50
CA THR A 1046 -78.33 9.77 -17.72
C THR A 1046 -78.69 11.23 -17.48
#